data_AF-A0A8T2CIH4-F1
#
_entry.id   AF-A0A8T2CIH4-F1
#
_cell.length_a   1.000
_cell.length_b   1.000
_cell.length_c   1.000
_cell.angle_alpha   90.00
_cell.angle_beta   90.00
_cell.angle_gamma   90.00
#
_symmetry.space_group_name_H-M   'P 1'
#
loop_
_entity.id
_entity.type
_entity.pdbx_description
1 polymer ?
#
loop_
_entity_poly.entity_id
_entity_poly.type
_entity_poly.pdbx_seq_one_letter_code
_entity_poly.pdbx_strand_id
1 'polypeptide(L)'
;MNKPLFLRIVNRLAAEVPYFQPKKDATFRNGISPLQQCTAAIRQLAYGAAADSVDEYVRIGETTARKCLEHFVVAIVDLFGTEYLRRPTTEDLERLLFYGEKRGFPGMVGSIDCMHWKWKNCPTAWKGMYSRGTEKPTIVLEAVASQDLWIWHAFFGAPGTSNDLNVLAQSPVFNDIIYGRAPQMNYYVNGREYNLSYYLTDGIYPEWATFVKSIQRPQHPKHRLFAEHQEGARKDVERAFGVLQSRFAMIKNPCRFLSKGKIAYIMRACLILHNMIVEDERYSYTLYDKEEFEQDEIHTFSVEMPTNLEGLGDGHTRIRDRQAHHQLKEDLIENIWTTFEKLLDHIDSGKIHTMAASLASLSSLAKPGAPRSLFNHHGSHRLPPPRIIPLASSTKKHITTSFSLTQKSLKNISALETSDGAVNVEVDDDDEEEEACELVNGTEVSVDGVEGYLLTAVKNNNGTGLLLLSDVFGFQDSATRDFAYRVACNGYNVLVPDLFRGDPWSKNRPKSEYEDWRRGHDPKRIRQDTTSFTKWMVEEFAAAGISKKLGVMGFCFGGGRVVDVLATDENGYFSTGVSFYGTRIDSTVAGDVKVPVLFIAGDRDPLCEVKGLCEVEEKIGEGSKVVVYEGRGHGFVHRPETPEDDRDAEEAFALMRNWLHHHLI
;
A
#
# COMPACT_ATOMS: atom_id res chain seq x y z
N MET A 1 -17.16 7.12 17.37
CA MET A 1 -17.20 8.37 16.60
C MET A 1 -18.36 9.21 17.10
N ASN A 2 -18.07 10.39 17.65
CA ASN A 2 -19.10 11.31 18.10
C ASN A 2 -19.75 12.04 16.92
N LYS A 3 -20.94 12.60 17.17
CA LYS A 3 -21.71 13.33 16.15
C LYS A 3 -20.93 14.50 15.53
N PRO A 4 -20.18 15.33 16.28
CA PRO A 4 -19.43 16.45 15.69
C PRO A 4 -18.38 15.99 14.68
N LEU A 5 -17.57 14.99 15.03
CA LEU A 5 -16.59 14.39 14.11
C LEU A 5 -17.26 13.81 12.86
N PHE A 6 -18.37 13.08 13.04
CA PHE A 6 -19.12 12.55 11.90
C PHE A 6 -19.61 13.65 10.96
N LEU A 7 -20.15 14.74 11.51
CA LEU A 7 -20.60 15.88 10.70
C LEU A 7 -19.44 16.63 10.05
N ARG A 8 -18.27 16.74 10.69
CA ARG A 8 -17.04 17.29 10.06
C ARG A 8 -16.69 16.50 8.80
N ILE A 9 -16.70 15.16 8.88
CA ILE A 9 -16.45 14.28 7.72
C ILE A 9 -17.51 14.51 6.64
N VAL A 10 -18.79 14.42 7.00
CA VAL A 10 -19.90 14.58 6.04
C VAL A 10 -19.84 15.92 5.32
N ASN A 11 -19.63 17.01 6.06
CA ASN A 11 -19.59 18.35 5.49
C ASN A 11 -18.41 18.53 4.54
N ARG A 12 -17.23 18.02 4.92
CA ARG A 12 -16.03 18.11 4.07
C ARG A 12 -16.19 17.31 2.78
N LEU A 13 -16.66 16.07 2.87
CA LEU A 13 -16.95 15.24 1.70
C LEU A 13 -18.02 15.87 0.80
N ALA A 14 -19.08 16.44 1.39
CA ALA A 14 -20.14 17.09 0.62
C ALA A 14 -19.69 18.38 -0.07
N ALA A 15 -18.64 19.03 0.42
CA ALA A 15 -18.06 20.22 -0.19
C ALA A 15 -17.08 19.85 -1.32
N GLU A 16 -16.13 18.96 -1.02
CA GLU A 16 -14.95 18.73 -1.87
C GLU A 16 -15.13 17.54 -2.83
N VAL A 17 -16.04 16.60 -2.57
CA VAL A 17 -16.14 15.37 -3.38
C VAL A 17 -17.41 15.35 -4.24
N PRO A 18 -17.30 15.37 -5.59
CA PRO A 18 -18.46 15.42 -6.49
C PRO A 18 -19.50 14.30 -6.30
N TYR A 19 -19.09 13.14 -5.77
CA TYR A 19 -20.01 12.04 -5.49
C TYR A 19 -20.94 12.31 -4.29
N PHE A 20 -20.46 13.06 -3.30
CA PHE A 20 -21.19 13.37 -2.07
C PHE A 20 -21.90 14.71 -2.11
N GLN A 21 -21.67 15.54 -3.14
CA GLN A 21 -22.41 16.78 -3.32
C GLN A 21 -23.92 16.50 -3.53
N PRO A 22 -24.82 17.34 -2.97
CA PRO A 22 -26.26 17.20 -3.17
C PRO A 22 -26.63 17.30 -4.66
N LYS A 23 -27.28 16.26 -5.20
CA LYS A 23 -27.76 16.22 -6.59
C LYS A 23 -29.28 16.22 -6.66
N LYS A 24 -29.81 16.77 -7.75
CA LYS A 24 -31.23 16.61 -8.13
C LYS A 24 -31.35 15.57 -9.22
N ASP A 25 -32.38 14.73 -9.14
CA ASP A 25 -32.70 13.78 -10.20
C ASP A 25 -33.27 14.50 -11.43
N ALA A 26 -33.47 13.77 -12.54
CA ALA A 26 -34.04 14.30 -13.78
C ALA A 26 -35.48 14.86 -13.62
N THR A 27 -36.11 14.66 -12.46
CA THR A 27 -37.42 15.21 -12.09
C THR A 27 -37.32 16.36 -11.08
N PHE A 28 -36.10 16.90 -10.87
CA PHE A 28 -35.77 17.96 -9.92
C PHE A 28 -36.00 17.63 -8.43
N ARG A 29 -36.16 16.34 -8.08
CA ARG A 29 -36.24 15.91 -6.68
C ARG A 29 -34.84 15.73 -6.11
N ASN A 30 -34.69 16.06 -4.83
CA ASN A 30 -33.42 15.85 -4.14
C ASN A 30 -33.09 14.35 -4.14
N GLY A 31 -31.87 14.02 -4.58
CA GLY A 31 -31.32 12.69 -4.51
C GLY A 31 -30.94 12.29 -3.09
N ILE A 32 -30.19 11.21 -2.97
CA ILE A 32 -29.69 10.71 -1.69
C ILE A 32 -28.76 11.75 -1.07
N SER A 33 -28.97 12.06 0.21
CA SER A 33 -28.18 13.09 0.90
C SER A 33 -26.75 12.60 1.23
N PRO A 34 -25.77 13.53 1.35
CA PRO A 34 -24.41 13.19 1.77
C PRO A 34 -24.38 12.48 3.13
N LEU A 35 -25.26 12.91 4.04
CA LEU A 35 -25.46 12.31 5.35
C LEU A 35 -25.83 10.82 5.25
N GLN A 36 -26.77 10.49 4.36
CA GLN A 36 -27.19 9.11 4.11
C GLN A 36 -26.06 8.28 3.46
N GLN A 37 -25.36 8.83 2.46
CA GLN A 37 -24.26 8.14 1.78
C GLN A 37 -23.10 7.83 2.75
N CYS A 38 -22.68 8.80 3.56
CA CYS A 38 -21.63 8.60 4.56
C CYS A 38 -22.07 7.64 5.67
N THR A 39 -23.34 7.72 6.11
CA THR A 39 -23.90 6.77 7.08
C THR A 39 -23.85 5.34 6.53
N ALA A 40 -24.21 5.15 5.25
CA ALA A 40 -24.14 3.84 4.59
C ALA A 40 -22.71 3.28 4.56
N ALA A 41 -21.71 4.10 4.25
CA ALA A 41 -20.31 3.70 4.22
C ALA A 41 -19.78 3.33 5.61
N ILE A 42 -19.97 4.21 6.61
CA ILE A 42 -19.48 3.98 7.98
C ILE A 42 -20.15 2.75 8.61
N ARG A 43 -21.44 2.51 8.38
CA ARG A 43 -22.11 1.31 8.88
C ARG A 43 -21.51 0.04 8.30
N GLN A 44 -21.16 0.03 7.01
CA GLN A 44 -20.48 -1.10 6.40
C GLN A 44 -19.11 -1.34 7.06
N LEU A 45 -18.30 -0.30 7.26
CA LEU A 45 -17.00 -0.40 7.94
C LEU A 45 -17.13 -0.89 9.40
N ALA A 46 -18.05 -0.27 10.16
CA ALA A 46 -18.23 -0.50 11.59
C ALA A 46 -18.80 -1.88 11.91
N TYR A 47 -19.82 -2.33 11.14
CA TYR A 47 -20.52 -3.59 11.42
C TYR A 47 -20.07 -4.75 10.54
N GLY A 48 -19.30 -4.50 9.48
CA GLY A 48 -18.92 -5.54 8.51
C GLY A 48 -20.14 -6.18 7.83
N ALA A 49 -21.26 -5.47 7.81
CA ALA A 49 -22.54 -5.96 7.31
C ALA A 49 -22.57 -5.97 5.78
N ALA A 50 -23.43 -6.82 5.21
CA ALA A 50 -23.63 -6.85 3.77
C ALA A 50 -24.33 -5.55 3.30
N ALA A 51 -24.05 -5.12 2.07
CA ALA A 51 -24.50 -3.82 1.56
C ALA A 51 -26.03 -3.72 1.46
N ASP A 52 -26.73 -4.86 1.32
CA ASP A 52 -28.19 -4.99 1.35
C ASP A 52 -28.80 -4.65 2.73
N SER A 53 -28.11 -4.96 3.82
CA SER A 53 -28.57 -4.65 5.19
C SER A 53 -28.66 -3.15 5.48
N VAL A 54 -28.02 -2.31 4.65
CA VAL A 54 -28.10 -0.85 4.76
C VAL A 54 -29.44 -0.31 4.26
N ASP A 55 -30.13 -1.04 3.38
CA ASP A 55 -31.43 -0.63 2.84
C ASP A 55 -32.49 -0.49 3.94
N GLU A 56 -32.50 -1.40 4.91
CA GLU A 56 -33.45 -1.39 6.03
C GLU A 56 -33.34 -0.10 6.88
N TYR A 57 -32.13 0.44 7.01
CA TYR A 57 -31.84 1.59 7.88
C TYR A 57 -31.81 2.93 7.13
N VAL A 58 -31.20 2.97 5.95
CA VAL A 58 -30.89 4.22 5.23
C VAL A 58 -31.71 4.35 3.94
N ARG A 59 -32.45 3.31 3.55
CA ARG A 59 -33.27 3.23 2.31
C ARG A 59 -32.42 3.44 1.05
N ILE A 60 -31.24 2.83 1.04
CA ILE A 60 -30.30 2.85 -0.08
C ILE A 60 -30.14 1.42 -0.60
N GLY A 61 -30.33 1.23 -1.91
CA GLY A 61 -30.12 -0.06 -2.56
C GLY A 61 -28.66 -0.53 -2.52
N GLU A 62 -28.46 -1.85 -2.53
CA GLU A 62 -27.16 -2.53 -2.36
C GLU A 62 -26.04 -1.95 -3.24
N THR A 63 -26.32 -1.74 -4.54
CA THR A 63 -25.34 -1.22 -5.51
C THR A 63 -24.87 0.18 -5.14
N THR A 64 -25.78 1.02 -4.69
CA THR A 64 -25.48 2.39 -4.24
C THR A 64 -24.74 2.37 -2.90
N ALA A 65 -25.10 1.50 -1.97
CA ALA A 65 -24.39 1.35 -0.70
C ALA A 65 -22.92 0.93 -0.91
N ARG A 66 -22.65 0.01 -1.86
CA ARG A 66 -21.28 -0.37 -2.24
C ARG A 66 -20.52 0.80 -2.86
N LYS A 67 -21.14 1.57 -3.78
CA LYS A 67 -20.52 2.77 -4.36
C LYS A 67 -20.23 3.83 -3.30
N CYS A 68 -21.13 4.03 -2.33
CA CYS A 68 -20.88 4.94 -1.22
C CYS A 68 -19.65 4.53 -0.43
N LEU A 69 -19.48 3.23 -0.12
CA LEU A 69 -18.28 2.74 0.56
C LEU A 69 -17.02 3.02 -0.28
N GLU A 70 -17.04 2.69 -1.57
CA GLU A 70 -15.88 2.85 -2.47
C GLU A 70 -15.44 4.32 -2.56
N HIS A 71 -16.35 5.25 -2.84
CA HIS A 71 -16.03 6.68 -2.88
C HIS A 71 -15.67 7.23 -1.50
N PHE A 72 -16.28 6.72 -0.42
CA PHE A 72 -16.00 7.18 0.93
C PHE A 72 -14.58 6.83 1.37
N VAL A 73 -14.13 5.58 1.16
CA VAL A 73 -12.78 5.19 1.61
C VAL A 73 -11.68 5.90 0.84
N VAL A 74 -11.89 6.18 -0.46
CA VAL A 74 -10.98 6.99 -1.27
C VAL A 74 -10.94 8.41 -0.73
N ALA A 75 -12.09 9.08 -0.61
CA ALA A 75 -12.19 10.44 -0.06
C ALA A 75 -11.61 10.58 1.35
N ILE A 76 -11.76 9.57 2.22
CA ILE A 76 -11.13 9.60 3.55
C ILE A 76 -9.61 9.59 3.45
N VAL A 77 -9.05 8.79 2.54
CA VAL A 77 -7.60 8.72 2.33
C VAL A 77 -7.08 10.05 1.77
N ASP A 78 -7.75 10.62 0.79
CA ASP A 78 -7.28 11.81 0.08
C ASP A 78 -7.41 13.06 0.96
N LEU A 79 -8.55 13.25 1.61
CA LEU A 79 -8.85 14.48 2.37
C LEU A 79 -8.25 14.52 3.79
N PHE A 80 -7.99 13.35 4.38
CA PHE A 80 -7.58 13.24 5.79
C PHE A 80 -6.29 12.43 5.99
N GLY A 81 -5.75 11.78 4.96
CA GLY A 81 -4.56 10.93 5.08
C GLY A 81 -3.30 11.69 5.49
N THR A 82 -3.08 12.87 4.92
CA THR A 82 -1.92 13.73 5.21
C THR A 82 -1.94 14.32 6.62
N GLU A 83 -3.10 14.43 7.25
CA GLU A 83 -3.29 14.96 8.62
C GLU A 83 -3.24 13.84 9.66
N TYR A 84 -3.89 12.70 9.38
CA TYR A 84 -4.14 11.67 10.39
C TYR A 84 -3.30 10.42 10.24
N LEU A 85 -2.66 10.16 9.10
CA LEU A 85 -1.67 9.09 8.93
C LEU A 85 -0.33 9.70 8.50
N ARG A 86 0.13 10.62 9.33
CA ARG A 86 1.30 11.48 9.08
C ARG A 86 2.47 11.15 9.99
N ARG A 87 3.60 11.74 9.66
CA ARG A 87 4.80 11.74 10.50
C ARG A 87 4.55 12.55 11.79
N PRO A 88 5.13 12.14 12.93
CA PRO A 88 5.15 12.96 14.14
C PRO A 88 5.74 14.36 13.85
N THR A 89 5.11 15.42 14.35
CA THR A 89 5.74 16.75 14.41
C THR A 89 6.73 16.81 15.58
N THR A 90 7.45 17.92 15.72
CA THR A 90 8.29 18.19 16.89
C THR A 90 7.48 18.06 18.19
N GLU A 91 6.29 18.67 18.25
CA GLU A 91 5.42 18.63 19.43
C GLU A 91 4.92 17.20 19.71
N ASP A 92 4.64 16.42 18.67
CA ASP A 92 4.28 15.01 18.85
C ASP A 92 5.45 14.20 19.42
N LEU A 93 6.67 14.43 18.91
CA LEU A 93 7.87 13.75 19.40
C LEU A 93 8.16 14.11 20.85
N GLU A 94 8.10 15.39 21.21
CA GLU A 94 8.26 15.85 22.59
C GLU A 94 7.26 15.15 23.52
N ARG A 95 5.99 15.09 23.10
CA ARG A 95 4.95 14.39 23.84
C ARG A 95 5.22 12.89 23.96
N LEU A 96 5.65 12.24 22.88
CA LEU A 96 5.99 10.81 22.87
C LEU A 96 7.17 10.52 23.80
N LEU A 97 8.22 11.34 23.75
CA LEU A 97 9.41 11.24 24.59
C LEU A 97 9.07 11.44 26.07
N PHE A 98 8.25 12.44 26.39
CA PHE A 98 7.78 12.70 27.75
C PHE A 98 7.04 11.50 28.35
N TYR A 99 6.06 10.94 27.62
CA TYR A 99 5.35 9.76 28.10
C TYR A 99 6.23 8.50 28.10
N GLY A 100 7.20 8.40 27.18
CA GLY A 100 8.20 7.34 27.17
C GLY A 100 9.04 7.35 28.44
N GLU A 101 9.60 8.51 28.80
CA GLU A 101 10.39 8.71 30.02
C GLU A 101 9.60 8.43 31.29
N LYS A 102 8.37 8.95 31.42
CA LYS A 102 7.47 8.63 32.57
C LYS A 102 7.23 7.13 32.74
N ARG A 103 7.35 6.35 31.67
CA ARG A 103 7.16 4.89 31.67
C ARG A 103 8.46 4.09 31.80
N GLY A 104 9.59 4.77 31.99
CA GLY A 104 10.92 4.15 32.13
C GLY A 104 11.65 3.91 30.81
N PHE A 105 11.13 4.42 29.69
CA PHE A 105 11.68 4.27 28.34
C PHE A 105 11.99 5.63 27.68
N PRO A 106 12.96 6.42 28.19
CA PRO A 106 13.41 7.64 27.50
C PRO A 106 13.89 7.34 26.08
N GLY A 107 13.47 8.13 25.09
CA GLY A 107 13.82 7.90 23.67
C GLY A 107 12.84 7.01 22.89
N MET A 108 11.85 6.42 23.57
CA MET A 108 10.82 5.61 22.93
C MET A 108 9.80 6.49 22.19
N VAL A 109 9.54 6.16 20.91
CA VAL A 109 8.52 6.85 20.09
C VAL A 109 7.29 5.97 19.80
N GLY A 110 7.30 4.70 20.20
CA GLY A 110 6.16 3.79 20.08
C GLY A 110 6.56 2.33 20.16
N SER A 111 5.59 1.44 19.92
CA SER A 111 5.85 0.02 19.66
C SER A 111 5.42 -0.35 18.24
N ILE A 112 6.13 -1.32 17.66
CA ILE A 112 5.92 -1.80 16.29
C ILE A 112 5.60 -3.29 16.29
N ASP A 113 4.59 -3.68 15.51
CA ASP A 113 4.19 -5.07 15.36
C ASP A 113 3.40 -5.26 14.06
N CYS A 114 3.24 -6.53 13.67
CA CYS A 114 2.42 -6.93 12.54
C CYS A 114 1.09 -7.56 12.98
N MET A 115 0.02 -7.28 12.25
CA MET A 115 -1.23 -8.03 12.34
C MET A 115 -1.63 -8.66 11.01
N HIS A 116 -2.25 -9.84 11.07
CA HIS A 116 -2.71 -10.58 9.90
C HIS A 116 -4.22 -10.45 9.71
N TRP A 117 -4.63 -9.91 8.56
CA TRP A 117 -6.04 -9.83 8.19
C TRP A 117 -6.42 -10.93 7.20
N LYS A 118 -7.37 -11.80 7.58
CA LYS A 118 -7.79 -12.93 6.76
C LYS A 118 -8.49 -12.49 5.48
N TRP A 119 -8.10 -13.05 4.34
CA TRP A 119 -8.68 -12.76 3.04
C TRP A 119 -9.55 -13.93 2.55
N LYS A 120 -10.84 -13.93 2.91
CA LYS A 120 -11.76 -15.05 2.63
C LYS A 120 -11.91 -15.33 1.14
N ASN A 121 -12.09 -14.27 0.35
CA ASN A 121 -12.30 -14.36 -1.08
C ASN A 121 -10.98 -14.10 -1.84
N CYS A 122 -9.84 -14.48 -1.27
CA CYS A 122 -8.56 -14.45 -1.98
C CYS A 122 -8.69 -15.21 -3.30
N PRO A 123 -8.45 -14.57 -4.46
CA PRO A 123 -8.50 -15.27 -5.74
C PRO A 123 -7.51 -16.43 -5.74
N THR A 124 -7.85 -17.51 -6.45
CA THR A 124 -7.04 -18.75 -6.48
C THR A 124 -5.59 -18.47 -6.84
N ALA A 125 -5.35 -17.58 -7.81
CA ALA A 125 -4.02 -17.14 -8.23
C ALA A 125 -3.16 -16.57 -7.08
N TRP A 126 -3.77 -15.93 -6.09
CA TRP A 126 -3.05 -15.33 -4.96
C TRP A 126 -2.98 -16.23 -3.73
N LYS A 127 -3.70 -17.37 -3.74
CA LYS A 127 -3.87 -18.19 -2.54
C LYS A 127 -2.56 -18.83 -2.07
N GLY A 128 -1.67 -19.19 -3.00
CA GLY A 128 -0.34 -19.73 -2.71
C GLY A 128 0.52 -18.74 -1.93
N MET A 129 0.67 -17.51 -2.46
CA MET A 129 1.48 -16.47 -1.82
C MET A 129 0.95 -15.99 -0.47
N TYR A 130 -0.37 -15.96 -0.27
CA TYR A 130 -0.96 -15.36 0.94
C TYR A 130 -1.24 -16.39 2.06
N SER A 131 -1.05 -17.70 1.80
CA SER A 131 -1.32 -18.78 2.76
C SER A 131 -0.04 -19.49 3.21
N ARG A 132 0.21 -19.59 4.53
CA ARG A 132 1.26 -20.47 5.07
C ARG A 132 0.76 -21.91 5.15
N GLY A 133 1.07 -22.74 4.15
CA GLY A 133 0.72 -24.16 4.17
C GLY A 133 -0.80 -24.40 4.17
N THR A 134 -1.34 -25.03 5.23
CA THR A 134 -2.78 -25.34 5.39
C THR A 134 -3.62 -24.18 5.93
N GLU A 135 -3.00 -23.03 6.24
CA GLU A 135 -3.70 -21.86 6.79
C GLU A 135 -4.47 -21.07 5.73
N LYS A 136 -5.43 -20.25 6.18
CA LYS A 136 -6.21 -19.37 5.30
C LYS A 136 -5.36 -18.18 4.85
N PRO A 137 -5.54 -17.68 3.60
CA PRO A 137 -4.76 -16.55 3.11
C PRO A 137 -4.95 -15.30 3.98
N THR A 138 -3.87 -14.60 4.30
CA THR A 138 -3.90 -13.36 5.10
C THR A 138 -3.04 -12.27 4.46
N ILE A 139 -3.41 -11.00 4.67
CA ILE A 139 -2.66 -9.82 4.27
C ILE A 139 -2.11 -9.17 5.54
N VAL A 140 -0.83 -8.80 5.52
CA VAL A 140 -0.15 -8.24 6.69
C VAL A 140 -0.28 -6.72 6.73
N LEU A 141 -0.52 -6.19 7.92
CA LEU A 141 -0.38 -4.79 8.29
C LEU A 141 0.73 -4.69 9.34
N GLU A 142 1.83 -4.02 9.02
CA GLU A 142 2.78 -3.52 10.01
C GLU A 142 2.31 -2.13 10.46
N ALA A 143 2.35 -1.86 11.77
CA ALA A 143 2.05 -0.53 12.28
C ALA A 143 2.94 -0.15 13.46
N VAL A 144 3.19 1.16 13.59
CA VAL A 144 3.75 1.76 14.81
C VAL A 144 2.64 2.48 15.54
N ALA A 145 2.47 2.20 16.83
CA ALA A 145 1.50 2.89 17.66
C ALA A 145 2.08 3.38 18.99
N SER A 146 1.48 4.45 19.51
CA SER A 146 1.76 4.99 20.84
C SER A 146 0.70 4.57 21.87
N GLN A 147 0.99 4.84 23.14
CA GLN A 147 0.15 4.48 24.30
C GLN A 147 -1.30 4.98 24.19
N ASP A 148 -1.47 6.13 23.56
CA ASP A 148 -2.74 6.82 23.32
C ASP A 148 -3.52 6.26 22.12
N LEU A 149 -3.10 5.09 21.61
CA LEU A 149 -3.68 4.36 20.49
C LEU A 149 -3.48 5.00 19.11
N TRP A 150 -2.72 6.09 19.00
CA TRP A 150 -2.44 6.69 17.69
C TRP A 150 -1.50 5.82 16.89
N ILE A 151 -1.80 5.69 15.60
CA ILE A 151 -1.00 4.93 14.65
C ILE A 151 -0.18 5.93 13.82
N TRP A 152 1.14 5.94 14.00
CA TRP A 152 2.06 6.88 13.34
C TRP A 152 2.56 6.38 11.99
N HIS A 153 2.70 5.06 11.86
CA HIS A 153 3.17 4.41 10.64
C HIS A 153 2.31 3.20 10.34
N ALA A 154 2.09 2.94 9.06
CA ALA A 154 1.40 1.76 8.58
C ALA A 154 1.95 1.30 7.22
N PHE A 155 2.31 0.02 7.12
CA PHE A 155 2.67 -0.63 5.87
C PHE A 155 1.75 -1.84 5.66
N PHE A 156 0.98 -1.84 4.57
CA PHE A 156 -0.08 -2.82 4.32
C PHE A 156 0.01 -3.41 2.92
N GLY A 157 -0.23 -4.72 2.81
CA GLY A 157 -0.37 -5.42 1.52
C GLY A 157 0.55 -6.63 1.38
N ALA A 158 1.52 -6.77 2.28
CA ALA A 158 2.47 -7.88 2.27
C ALA A 158 1.73 -9.23 2.42
N PRO A 159 2.18 -10.30 1.73
CA PRO A 159 1.57 -11.61 1.84
C PRO A 159 1.70 -12.19 3.25
N GLY A 160 0.69 -12.90 3.72
CA GLY A 160 0.66 -13.56 5.03
C GLY A 160 1.73 -14.64 5.24
N THR A 161 2.40 -15.06 4.18
CA THR A 161 3.59 -15.91 4.26
C THR A 161 4.82 -15.15 4.79
N SER A 162 4.87 -13.83 4.60
CA SER A 162 5.91 -12.96 5.13
C SER A 162 5.89 -12.97 6.65
N ASN A 163 7.05 -13.19 7.26
CA ASN A 163 7.22 -12.91 8.69
C ASN A 163 7.52 -11.42 8.87
N ASP A 164 7.50 -10.98 10.12
CA ASP A 164 7.78 -9.61 10.54
C ASP A 164 9.09 -9.06 9.94
N LEU A 165 10.13 -9.89 9.84
CA LEU A 165 11.41 -9.51 9.23
C LEU A 165 11.29 -9.21 7.72
N ASN A 166 10.55 -10.04 6.99
CA ASN A 166 10.33 -9.85 5.55
C ASN A 166 9.46 -8.62 5.27
N VAL A 167 8.50 -8.34 6.17
CA VAL A 167 7.66 -7.14 6.10
C VAL A 167 8.49 -5.90 6.40
N LEU A 168 9.30 -5.94 7.45
CA LEU A 168 10.20 -4.86 7.83
C LEU A 168 11.20 -4.51 6.73
N ALA A 169 11.75 -5.51 6.03
CA ALA A 169 12.68 -5.30 4.93
C ALA A 169 12.08 -4.52 3.74
N GLN A 170 10.75 -4.53 3.61
CA GLN A 170 10.01 -3.80 2.58
C GLN A 170 9.39 -2.49 3.10
N SER A 171 9.37 -2.31 4.42
CA SER A 171 8.69 -1.21 5.08
C SER A 171 9.46 0.10 4.94
N PRO A 172 8.77 1.23 4.66
CA PRO A 172 9.40 2.55 4.63
C PRO A 172 9.62 3.15 6.03
N VAL A 173 9.40 2.40 7.12
CA VAL A 173 9.42 2.89 8.51
C VAL A 173 10.70 3.64 8.90
N PHE A 174 11.83 3.32 8.25
CA PHE A 174 13.13 3.94 8.52
C PHE A 174 13.62 4.93 7.47
N ASN A 175 12.84 5.17 6.41
CA ASN A 175 13.27 6.00 5.28
C ASN A 175 13.73 7.39 5.74
N ASP A 176 13.04 8.00 6.69
CA ASP A 176 13.41 9.35 7.12
C ASP A 176 14.69 9.40 7.95
N ILE A 177 14.99 8.35 8.73
CA ILE A 177 16.28 8.25 9.42
C ILE A 177 17.40 7.98 8.39
N ILE A 178 17.14 7.10 7.42
CA ILE A 178 18.09 6.73 6.36
C ILE A 178 18.45 7.94 5.49
N TYR A 179 17.46 8.76 5.12
CA TYR A 179 17.63 9.93 4.27
C TYR A 179 17.95 11.21 5.05
N GLY A 180 18.18 11.13 6.37
CA GLY A 180 18.52 12.29 7.20
C GLY A 180 17.40 13.33 7.33
N ARG A 181 16.14 12.92 7.14
CA ARG A 181 14.94 13.77 7.25
C ARG A 181 14.25 13.68 8.61
N ALA A 182 14.62 12.69 9.43
CA ALA A 182 14.10 12.56 10.77
C ALA A 182 14.61 13.71 11.66
N PRO A 183 13.76 14.28 12.55
CA PRO A 183 14.21 15.25 13.54
C PRO A 183 15.35 14.69 14.39
N GLN A 184 16.33 15.52 14.70
CA GLN A 184 17.36 15.16 15.66
C GLN A 184 16.76 15.28 17.05
N MET A 185 17.03 14.30 17.90
CA MET A 185 16.62 14.34 19.29
C MET A 185 17.76 13.88 20.15
N ASN A 186 17.94 14.46 21.32
CA ASN A 186 18.88 13.98 22.32
C ASN A 186 18.11 13.62 23.59
N TYR A 187 18.45 12.51 24.22
CA TYR A 187 17.89 12.08 25.49
C TYR A 187 18.94 11.33 26.30
N TYR A 188 18.76 11.26 27.63
CA TYR A 188 19.69 10.57 28.51
C TYR A 188 19.07 9.28 29.09
N VAL A 189 19.86 8.21 29.13
CA VAL A 189 19.52 6.98 29.85
C VAL A 189 20.71 6.62 30.72
N ASN A 190 20.47 6.44 32.02
CA ASN A 190 21.53 6.08 32.98
C ASN A 190 22.76 7.05 32.91
N GLY A 191 22.51 8.34 32.68
CA GLY A 191 23.55 9.37 32.56
C GLY A 191 24.32 9.39 31.23
N ARG A 192 23.96 8.55 30.26
CA ARG A 192 24.56 8.49 28.93
C ARG A 192 23.63 9.10 27.89
N GLU A 193 24.18 9.90 26.99
CA GLU A 193 23.43 10.59 25.92
C GLU A 193 23.20 9.67 24.71
N TYR A 194 21.99 9.75 24.15
CA TYR A 194 21.57 9.05 22.93
C TYR A 194 20.86 10.01 22.00
N ASN A 195 21.03 9.79 20.69
CA ASN A 195 20.50 10.68 19.66
C ASN A 195 19.56 10.01 18.63
N LEU A 196 19.16 8.76 18.90
CA LEU A 196 18.38 7.96 17.97
C LEU A 196 17.16 7.38 18.69
N SER A 197 15.96 7.78 18.29
CA SER A 197 14.72 7.19 18.80
C SER A 197 14.64 5.70 18.49
N TYR A 198 13.88 4.97 19.31
CA TYR A 198 13.65 3.55 19.10
C TYR A 198 12.18 3.14 19.30
N TYR A 199 11.87 1.96 18.78
CA TYR A 199 10.59 1.29 18.95
C TYR A 199 10.73 0.07 19.86
N LEU A 200 9.71 -0.20 20.67
CA LEU A 200 9.62 -1.47 21.39
C LEU A 200 9.16 -2.59 20.45
N THR A 201 9.86 -3.71 20.46
CA THR A 201 9.60 -4.87 19.59
C THR A 201 9.53 -6.17 20.36
N ASP A 202 9.06 -7.21 19.68
CA ASP A 202 9.18 -8.59 20.17
C ASP A 202 10.58 -9.19 19.94
N GLY A 203 10.72 -10.49 20.21
CA GLY A 203 11.99 -11.20 20.08
C GLY A 203 12.44 -11.52 18.63
N ILE A 204 11.55 -11.39 17.63
CA ILE A 204 11.80 -11.76 16.23
C ILE A 204 12.56 -10.65 15.49
N TYR A 205 12.36 -9.39 15.89
CA TYR A 205 13.05 -8.23 15.30
C TYR A 205 14.58 -8.29 15.53
N PRO A 206 15.38 -7.69 14.62
CA PRO A 206 16.83 -7.72 14.71
C PRO A 206 17.35 -6.84 15.86
N GLU A 207 18.60 -7.06 16.26
CA GLU A 207 19.30 -6.29 17.29
C GLU A 207 19.83 -4.97 16.71
N TRP A 208 18.92 -4.07 16.32
CA TRP A 208 19.21 -2.75 15.78
C TRP A 208 19.11 -1.68 16.86
N ALA A 209 19.86 -0.59 16.72
CA ALA A 209 19.86 0.53 17.67
C ALA A 209 18.47 1.18 17.81
N THR A 210 17.64 1.10 16.75
CA THR A 210 16.26 1.60 16.73
C THR A 210 15.23 0.63 17.32
N PHE A 211 15.66 -0.53 17.85
CA PHE A 211 14.75 -1.51 18.45
C PHE A 211 15.19 -1.87 19.87
N VAL A 212 14.22 -1.94 20.77
CA VAL A 212 14.43 -2.46 22.12
C VAL A 212 13.55 -3.67 22.33
N LYS A 213 14.20 -4.83 22.50
CA LYS A 213 13.59 -6.15 22.64
C LYS A 213 13.45 -6.53 24.11
N SER A 214 12.39 -7.26 24.47
CA SER A 214 12.29 -7.95 25.78
C SER A 214 13.45 -8.94 26.00
N ILE A 215 13.63 -9.39 27.25
CA ILE A 215 14.58 -10.44 27.62
C ILE A 215 13.84 -11.78 27.61
N GLN A 216 14.24 -12.70 26.74
CA GLN A 216 13.68 -14.05 26.75
C GLN A 216 14.15 -14.81 27.99
N ARG A 217 13.20 -15.36 28.77
CA ARG A 217 13.47 -16.17 29.97
C ARG A 217 14.35 -15.46 31.02
N PRO A 218 13.89 -14.34 31.59
CA PRO A 218 14.66 -13.56 32.55
C PRO A 218 14.97 -14.34 33.83
N GLN A 219 16.26 -14.52 34.14
CA GLN A 219 16.71 -15.29 35.31
C GLN A 219 16.80 -14.43 36.58
N HIS A 220 17.32 -13.21 36.45
CA HIS A 220 17.55 -12.29 37.57
C HIS A 220 16.35 -11.38 37.84
N PRO A 221 16.11 -10.92 39.10
CA PRO A 221 15.00 -10.02 39.44
C PRO A 221 14.93 -8.78 38.55
N LYS A 222 16.10 -8.16 38.32
CA LYS A 222 16.24 -7.01 37.43
C LYS A 222 15.77 -7.27 36.00
N HIS A 223 16.17 -8.40 35.43
CA HIS A 223 15.77 -8.77 34.07
C HIS A 223 14.28 -9.09 33.99
N ARG A 224 13.68 -9.63 35.07
CA ARG A 224 12.24 -9.87 35.14
C ARG A 224 11.47 -8.55 35.15
N LEU A 225 11.91 -7.59 35.96
CA LEU A 225 11.30 -6.26 36.04
C LEU A 225 11.35 -5.56 34.68
N PHE A 226 12.50 -5.56 34.02
CA PHE A 226 12.65 -4.99 32.68
C PHE A 226 11.73 -5.68 31.66
N ALA A 227 11.73 -7.02 31.62
CA ALA A 227 10.90 -7.77 30.69
C ALA A 227 9.40 -7.47 30.89
N GLU A 228 8.94 -7.41 32.14
CA GLU A 228 7.55 -7.09 32.48
C GLU A 228 7.16 -5.67 32.03
N HIS A 229 8.01 -4.68 32.28
CA HIS A 229 7.76 -3.29 31.86
C HIS A 229 7.80 -3.14 30.34
N GLN A 230 8.78 -3.76 29.67
CA GLN A 230 8.92 -3.70 28.21
C GLN A 230 7.74 -4.37 27.54
N GLU A 231 7.34 -5.57 27.98
CA GLU A 231 6.19 -6.28 27.42
C GLU A 231 4.87 -5.58 27.74
N GLY A 232 4.78 -4.93 28.91
CA GLY A 232 3.67 -4.07 29.29
C GLY A 232 3.52 -2.87 28.36
N ALA A 233 4.62 -2.18 28.06
CA ALA A 233 4.62 -1.02 27.17
C ALA A 233 4.46 -1.40 25.70
N ARG A 234 5.08 -2.50 25.25
CA ARG A 234 4.97 -3.00 23.87
C ARG A 234 3.53 -3.27 23.46
N LYS A 235 2.67 -3.69 24.41
CA LYS A 235 1.23 -3.95 24.18
C LYS A 235 0.45 -2.74 23.64
N ASP A 236 1.01 -1.54 23.59
CA ASP A 236 0.35 -0.37 23.02
C ASP A 236 -0.11 -0.60 21.56
N VAL A 237 0.73 -1.18 20.71
CA VAL A 237 0.38 -1.54 19.32
C VAL A 237 -0.66 -2.68 19.24
N GLU A 238 -0.55 -3.70 20.09
CA GLU A 238 -1.55 -4.76 20.17
C GLU A 238 -2.92 -4.22 20.62
N ARG A 239 -2.92 -3.27 21.57
CA ARG A 239 -4.12 -2.55 22.01
C ARG A 239 -4.69 -1.70 20.88
N ALA A 240 -3.84 -0.98 20.13
CA ALA A 240 -4.27 -0.21 18.97
C ALA A 240 -4.95 -1.12 17.93
N PHE A 241 -4.38 -2.29 17.61
CA PHE A 241 -5.02 -3.28 16.73
C PHE A 241 -6.35 -3.80 17.29
N GLY A 242 -6.40 -4.13 18.58
CA GLY A 242 -7.63 -4.58 19.24
C GLY A 242 -8.75 -3.54 19.16
N VAL A 243 -8.43 -2.26 19.38
CA VAL A 243 -9.38 -1.15 19.28
C VAL A 243 -9.79 -0.91 17.83
N LEU A 244 -8.85 -0.93 16.87
CA LEU A 244 -9.12 -0.81 15.44
C LEU A 244 -10.11 -1.89 14.99
N GLN A 245 -9.88 -3.16 15.34
CA GLN A 245 -10.78 -4.27 15.06
C GLN A 245 -12.13 -4.17 15.78
N SER A 246 -12.16 -3.59 16.98
CA SER A 246 -13.41 -3.35 17.71
C SER A 246 -14.25 -2.25 17.08
N ARG A 247 -13.61 -1.20 16.55
CA ARG A 247 -14.28 -0.07 15.88
C ARG A 247 -14.78 -0.46 14.49
N PHE A 248 -14.00 -1.27 13.77
CA PHE A 248 -14.29 -1.67 12.40
C PHE A 248 -14.41 -3.20 12.31
N ALA A 249 -15.62 -3.71 12.47
CA ALA A 249 -15.86 -5.14 12.33
C ALA A 249 -15.54 -5.65 10.91
N MET A 250 -15.44 -4.78 9.91
CA MET A 250 -14.91 -5.14 8.59
C MET A 250 -13.47 -5.66 8.67
N ILE A 251 -12.59 -5.05 9.48
CA ILE A 251 -11.20 -5.50 9.69
C ILE A 251 -11.13 -6.69 10.63
N LYS A 252 -12.03 -6.78 11.61
CA LYS A 252 -12.13 -7.96 12.50
C LYS A 252 -12.51 -9.23 11.74
N ASN A 253 -13.39 -9.10 10.76
CA ASN A 253 -13.90 -10.23 9.99
C ASN A 253 -13.03 -10.50 8.76
N PRO A 254 -13.04 -11.75 8.24
CA PRO A 254 -12.34 -12.05 6.99
C PRO A 254 -12.83 -11.19 5.82
N CYS A 255 -11.89 -10.54 5.13
CA CYS A 255 -12.14 -9.70 3.97
C CYS A 255 -12.80 -10.48 2.83
N ARG A 256 -13.86 -9.91 2.24
CA ARG A 256 -14.64 -10.51 1.15
C ARG A 256 -14.41 -9.85 -0.20
N PHE A 257 -13.66 -8.76 -0.25
CA PHE A 257 -13.34 -8.07 -1.50
C PHE A 257 -12.30 -8.88 -2.30
N LEU A 258 -12.34 -8.76 -3.63
CA LEU A 258 -11.44 -9.47 -4.55
C LEU A 258 -10.23 -8.62 -4.96
N SER A 259 -10.36 -7.29 -4.96
CA SER A 259 -9.33 -6.36 -5.43
C SER A 259 -8.40 -5.95 -4.30
N LYS A 260 -7.09 -6.15 -4.46
CA LYS A 260 -6.07 -5.71 -3.49
C LYS A 260 -6.11 -4.20 -3.28
N GLY A 261 -6.26 -3.41 -4.34
CA GLY A 261 -6.34 -1.94 -4.26
C GLY A 261 -7.50 -1.49 -3.35
N LYS A 262 -8.70 -2.03 -3.56
CA LYS A 262 -9.86 -1.71 -2.71
C LYS A 262 -9.63 -2.10 -1.25
N ILE A 263 -9.00 -3.24 -1.02
CA ILE A 263 -8.66 -3.70 0.33
C ILE A 263 -7.67 -2.76 1.01
N ALA A 264 -6.67 -2.25 0.27
CA ALA A 264 -5.70 -1.29 0.77
C ALA A 264 -6.36 0.04 1.16
N TYR A 265 -7.24 0.59 0.31
CA TYR A 265 -8.01 1.79 0.63
C TYR A 265 -8.91 1.61 1.86
N ILE A 266 -9.60 0.46 1.98
CA ILE A 266 -10.41 0.16 3.18
C ILE A 266 -9.54 0.14 4.44
N MET A 267 -8.38 -0.50 4.39
CA MET A 267 -7.47 -0.55 5.55
C MET A 267 -6.99 0.86 5.91
N ARG A 268 -6.46 1.62 4.94
CA ARG A 268 -5.97 2.99 5.16
C ARG A 268 -7.06 3.91 5.69
N ALA A 269 -8.25 3.89 5.11
CA ALA A 269 -9.39 4.68 5.59
C ALA A 269 -9.76 4.33 7.03
N CYS A 270 -9.76 3.05 7.41
CA CYS A 270 -10.01 2.66 8.80
C CYS A 270 -8.92 3.16 9.77
N LEU A 271 -7.64 3.17 9.36
CA LEU A 271 -6.54 3.71 10.17
C LEU A 271 -6.68 5.22 10.39
N ILE A 272 -7.01 5.96 9.32
CA ILE A 272 -7.27 7.40 9.36
C ILE A 272 -8.45 7.70 10.27
N LEU A 273 -9.60 7.04 10.05
CA LEU A 273 -10.78 7.21 10.90
C LEU A 273 -10.50 6.82 12.34
N HIS A 274 -9.66 5.81 12.58
CA HIS A 274 -9.24 5.44 13.93
C HIS A 274 -8.50 6.60 14.62
N ASN A 275 -7.50 7.20 13.96
CA ASN A 275 -6.75 8.33 14.50
C ASN A 275 -7.64 9.58 14.69
N MET A 276 -8.55 9.86 13.76
CA MET A 276 -9.56 10.92 13.92
C MET A 276 -10.43 10.70 15.15
N ILE A 277 -10.88 9.46 15.40
CA ILE A 277 -11.67 9.14 16.60
C ILE A 277 -10.79 9.22 17.86
N VAL A 278 -9.51 8.82 17.79
CA VAL A 278 -8.57 8.99 18.91
C VAL A 278 -8.43 10.48 19.27
N GLU A 279 -8.24 11.37 18.28
CA GLU A 279 -8.20 12.82 18.51
C GLU A 279 -9.49 13.37 19.16
N ASP A 280 -10.64 13.03 18.59
CA ASP A 280 -11.95 13.48 19.08
C ASP A 280 -12.23 12.97 20.51
N GLU A 281 -11.77 11.77 20.84
CA GLU A 281 -11.84 11.22 22.19
C GLU A 281 -10.81 11.88 23.13
N ARG A 282 -9.60 12.24 22.66
CA ARG A 282 -8.58 12.96 23.46
C ARG A 282 -9.05 14.31 23.98
N TYR A 283 -9.86 15.06 23.22
CA TYR A 283 -10.44 16.32 23.69
C TYR A 283 -11.34 16.15 24.93
N SER A 284 -11.89 14.94 25.14
CA SER A 284 -12.68 14.64 26.34
C SER A 284 -11.82 14.30 27.58
N TYR A 285 -10.55 13.90 27.38
CA TYR A 285 -9.59 13.54 28.44
C TYR A 285 -8.61 14.68 28.79
N THR A 286 -8.21 15.50 27.82
CA THR A 286 -7.16 16.54 27.94
C THR A 286 -7.52 17.73 28.83
N LEU A 287 -8.77 17.87 29.27
CA LEU A 287 -9.13 18.80 30.34
C LEU A 287 -8.50 18.42 31.70
N TYR A 288 -8.01 17.19 31.87
CA TYR A 288 -7.33 16.73 33.08
C TYR A 288 -5.78 16.65 32.95
N ASP A 289 -5.24 16.49 31.74
CA ASP A 289 -3.79 16.26 31.53
C ASP A 289 -2.98 17.53 31.15
N LYS A 290 -3.62 18.61 30.68
CA LYS A 290 -2.90 19.85 30.31
C LYS A 290 -2.16 20.48 31.50
N GLU A 291 -2.70 20.36 32.71
CA GLU A 291 -2.07 20.89 33.93
C GLU A 291 -0.79 20.12 34.33
N GLU A 292 -0.59 18.88 33.84
CA GLU A 292 0.59 18.05 34.14
C GLU A 292 1.78 18.30 33.18
N PHE A 293 1.53 18.87 31.99
CA PHE A 293 2.57 19.16 30.99
C PHE A 293 3.18 20.57 31.17
N GLU A 294 2.46 21.48 31.85
CA GLU A 294 2.88 22.88 32.07
C GLU A 294 3.55 23.12 33.45
N GLN A 295 3.67 22.11 34.32
CA GLN A 295 4.37 22.25 35.61
C GLN A 295 5.88 21.99 35.49
N ASP A 296 6.65 23.07 35.36
CA ASP A 296 8.04 23.29 35.81
C ASP A 296 8.95 22.04 35.98
N GLU A 297 9.46 21.43 34.90
CA GLU A 297 10.66 20.57 34.99
C GLU A 297 11.60 20.74 33.78
N ILE A 298 12.91 20.73 34.05
CA ILE A 298 13.97 20.75 33.04
C ILE A 298 13.83 19.48 32.19
N HIS A 299 13.40 19.60 30.94
CA HIS A 299 13.34 18.46 30.03
C HIS A 299 14.74 17.85 29.86
N THR A 300 14.87 16.55 30.13
CA THR A 300 16.10 15.75 29.92
C THR A 300 16.32 15.41 28.44
N PHE A 301 15.48 15.94 27.55
CA PHE A 301 15.56 15.71 26.12
C PHE A 301 15.38 17.01 25.33
N SER A 302 15.88 16.99 24.09
CA SER A 302 15.71 18.07 23.11
C SER A 302 15.29 17.48 21.79
N VAL A 303 14.49 18.22 21.02
CA VAL A 303 14.12 17.87 19.64
C VAL A 303 14.43 19.08 18.76
N GLU A 304 15.29 18.87 17.76
CA GLU A 304 15.73 19.90 16.82
C GLU A 304 15.48 19.46 15.38
N MET A 305 14.99 20.38 14.55
CA MET A 305 14.87 20.13 13.12
C MET A 305 16.25 20.21 12.46
N PRO A 306 16.57 19.30 11.53
CA PRO A 306 17.86 19.33 10.83
C PRO A 306 17.99 20.63 10.03
N THR A 307 19.07 21.37 10.29
CA THR A 307 19.33 22.69 9.69
C THR A 307 20.08 22.63 8.35
N ASN A 308 20.70 21.50 7.99
CA ASN A 308 21.40 21.30 6.70
C ASN A 308 21.43 19.81 6.28
N LEU A 309 21.40 19.57 4.97
CA LEU A 309 21.45 18.24 4.32
C LEU A 309 22.88 17.66 4.26
N GLU A 310 23.73 17.95 5.25
CA GLU A 310 25.12 17.46 5.32
C GLU A 310 25.19 16.24 6.25
N GLY A 311 24.77 15.09 5.74
CA GLY A 311 24.79 13.83 6.50
C GLY A 311 24.36 12.61 5.70
N LEU A 312 24.67 12.57 4.40
CA LEU A 312 24.21 11.50 3.49
C LEU A 312 25.12 10.25 3.48
N GLY A 313 25.86 10.01 4.55
CA GLY A 313 26.68 8.81 4.71
C GLY A 313 26.43 8.23 6.09
N ASP A 314 26.00 6.96 6.15
CA ASP A 314 25.96 6.10 7.35
C ASP A 314 24.61 5.90 8.08
N GLY A 315 23.49 6.44 7.58
CA GLY A 315 22.16 6.22 8.20
C GLY A 315 21.78 4.74 8.38
N HIS A 316 22.16 3.87 7.43
CA HIS A 316 21.94 2.43 7.53
C HIS A 316 22.78 1.76 8.63
N THR A 317 24.04 2.15 8.78
CA THR A 317 24.95 1.57 9.77
C THR A 317 24.55 2.02 11.17
N ARG A 318 24.19 3.30 11.34
CA ARG A 318 23.70 3.84 12.62
C ARG A 318 22.44 3.13 13.11
N ILE A 319 21.46 2.92 12.23
CA ILE A 319 20.21 2.21 12.60
C ILE A 319 20.52 0.77 13.01
N ARG A 320 21.42 0.11 12.29
CA ARG A 320 21.72 -1.32 12.47
C ARG A 320 22.87 -1.59 13.43
N ASP A 321 23.32 -0.57 14.18
CA ASP A 321 24.41 -0.70 15.13
C ASP A 321 24.02 -1.60 16.31
N ARG A 322 24.63 -2.79 16.33
CA ARG A 322 24.38 -3.81 17.34
C ARG A 322 25.01 -3.47 18.69
N GLN A 323 26.14 -2.76 18.69
CA GLN A 323 26.80 -2.33 19.92
C GLN A 323 25.96 -1.25 20.61
N ALA A 324 25.47 -0.27 19.84
CA ALA A 324 24.55 0.74 20.35
C ALA A 324 23.25 0.10 20.89
N HIS A 325 22.70 -0.90 20.20
CA HIS A 325 21.55 -1.68 20.67
C HIS A 325 21.80 -2.32 22.05
N HIS A 326 22.90 -3.07 22.22
CA HIS A 326 23.20 -3.72 23.51
C HIS A 326 23.45 -2.70 24.61
N GLN A 327 24.16 -1.61 24.30
CA GLN A 327 24.45 -0.56 25.27
C GLN A 327 23.18 0.14 25.77
N LEU A 328 22.32 0.59 24.84
CA LEU A 328 21.04 1.21 25.19
C LEU A 328 20.17 0.26 26.01
N LYS A 329 20.13 -1.03 25.64
CA LYS A 329 19.35 -2.03 26.38
C LYS A 329 19.83 -2.19 27.82
N GLU A 330 21.13 -2.30 28.05
CA GLU A 330 21.68 -2.41 29.41
C GLU A 330 21.43 -1.14 30.23
N ASP A 331 21.60 0.05 29.63
CA ASP A 331 21.33 1.31 30.30
C ASP A 331 19.82 1.47 30.63
N LEU A 332 18.92 0.98 29.78
CA LEU A 332 17.48 0.92 30.07
C LEU A 332 17.15 -0.09 31.18
N ILE A 333 17.84 -1.22 31.24
CA ILE A 333 17.69 -2.21 32.32
C ILE A 333 18.10 -1.58 33.67
N GLU A 334 19.21 -0.84 33.72
CA GLU A 334 19.62 -0.05 34.89
C GLU A 334 18.62 1.05 35.25
N ASN A 335 18.13 1.79 34.24
CA ASN A 335 17.19 2.88 34.42
C ASN A 335 15.88 2.41 35.05
N ILE A 336 15.27 1.35 34.50
CA ILE A 336 14.03 0.79 35.01
C ILE A 336 14.24 0.23 36.42
N TRP A 337 15.36 -0.44 36.67
CA TRP A 337 15.70 -0.92 38.00
C TRP A 337 15.77 0.23 39.01
N THR A 338 16.57 1.26 38.73
CA THR A 338 16.77 2.39 39.65
C THR A 338 15.48 3.20 39.88
N THR A 339 14.65 3.33 38.84
CA THR A 339 13.41 4.11 38.88
C THR A 339 12.30 3.39 39.64
N PHE A 340 12.15 2.07 39.44
CA PHE A 340 11.01 1.30 39.95
C PHE A 340 11.33 0.31 41.09
N GLU A 341 12.60 0.04 41.41
CA GLU A 341 13.00 -0.79 42.56
C GLU A 341 12.65 -0.10 43.90
N LYS A 342 12.85 1.22 44.01
CA LYS A 342 12.50 1.99 45.22
C LYS A 342 11.01 1.93 45.57
N LEU A 343 10.15 1.66 44.58
CA LEU A 343 8.71 1.43 44.72
C LEU A 343 8.40 0.05 45.32
N LEU A 344 9.25 -0.96 45.07
CA LEU A 344 9.11 -2.31 45.61
C LEU A 344 9.57 -2.38 47.08
N ASP A 345 10.65 -1.69 47.45
CA ASP A 345 11.12 -1.62 48.85
C ASP A 345 10.11 -0.94 49.80
N HIS A 346 9.28 -0.03 49.28
CA HIS A 346 8.19 0.58 50.05
C HIS A 346 7.00 -0.37 50.25
N ILE A 347 6.80 -1.35 49.36
CA ILE A 347 5.70 -2.32 49.44
C ILE A 347 6.01 -3.42 50.47
N ASP A 348 7.27 -3.78 50.67
CA ASP A 348 7.70 -4.79 51.66
C ASP A 348 7.72 -4.26 53.12
N SER A 349 7.55 -2.95 53.34
CA SER A 349 7.57 -2.33 54.68
C SER A 349 6.24 -2.40 55.49
N GLY A 350 5.25 -3.19 55.05
CA GLY A 350 4.16 -3.62 55.93
C GLY A 350 3.00 -2.63 56.14
N LYS A 351 2.49 -2.00 55.07
CA LYS A 351 1.13 -1.43 55.05
C LYS A 351 0.28 -2.07 53.94
N ILE A 352 -0.06 -3.33 54.15
CA ILE A 352 -1.06 -4.04 53.36
C ILE A 352 -2.45 -3.58 53.83
N HIS A 353 -3.03 -2.63 53.10
CA HIS A 353 -4.48 -2.52 52.77
C HIS A 353 -4.81 -1.12 52.23
N THR A 354 -4.23 -0.70 51.10
CA THR A 354 -4.88 0.36 50.27
C THR A 354 -4.33 0.55 48.85
N MET A 355 -3.15 0.03 48.48
CA MET A 355 -2.57 0.36 47.15
C MET A 355 -2.73 -0.69 46.05
N ALA A 356 -3.08 -1.95 46.36
CA ALA A 356 -3.53 -2.90 45.34
C ALA A 356 -4.83 -2.43 44.65
N ALA A 357 -5.60 -1.55 45.31
CA ALA A 357 -6.76 -0.89 44.71
C ALA A 357 -6.37 0.29 43.79
N SER A 358 -5.20 0.91 43.96
CA SER A 358 -4.79 2.07 43.15
C SER A 358 -4.16 1.67 41.80
N LEU A 359 -3.38 0.59 41.77
CA LEU A 359 -2.84 0.02 40.51
C LEU A 359 -3.90 -0.78 39.73
N ALA A 360 -4.85 -1.41 40.44
CA ALA A 360 -6.06 -1.94 39.80
C ALA A 360 -6.99 -0.82 39.32
N SER A 361 -7.01 0.35 39.95
CA SER A 361 -7.78 1.53 39.51
C SER A 361 -7.21 2.13 38.22
N LEU A 362 -5.88 2.30 38.12
CA LEU A 362 -5.24 2.83 36.90
C LEU A 362 -5.31 1.86 35.71
N SER A 363 -5.40 0.54 35.95
CA SER A 363 -5.66 -0.47 34.91
C SER A 363 -7.14 -0.75 34.64
N SER A 364 -8.06 -0.33 35.53
CA SER A 364 -9.53 -0.49 35.37
C SER A 364 -10.26 0.77 34.93
N LEU A 365 -9.62 1.94 34.92
CA LEU A 365 -10.06 3.15 34.24
C LEU A 365 -9.99 3.04 32.69
N ALA A 366 -9.48 1.91 32.16
CA ALA A 366 -9.43 1.58 30.73
C ALA A 366 -10.51 0.56 30.28
N LYS A 367 -11.70 0.57 30.90
CA LYS A 367 -12.91 -0.02 30.28
C LYS A 367 -13.88 1.09 29.89
N PRO A 368 -14.07 1.37 28.59
CA PRO A 368 -15.29 2.03 28.16
C PRO A 368 -16.46 1.08 28.46
N GLY A 369 -17.46 1.59 29.18
CA GLY A 369 -18.70 0.87 29.40
C GLY A 369 -19.28 0.41 28.06
N ALA A 370 -19.58 -0.89 27.94
CA ALA A 370 -20.50 -1.35 26.92
C ALA A 370 -21.80 -0.53 27.03
N PRO A 371 -22.41 -0.06 25.93
CA PRO A 371 -23.70 0.59 26.01
C PRO A 371 -24.70 -0.46 26.52
N ARG A 372 -25.11 -0.32 27.78
CA ARG A 372 -26.25 -1.04 28.34
C ARG A 372 -27.48 -0.62 27.55
N SER A 373 -28.12 -1.60 26.92
CA SER A 373 -29.48 -1.51 26.42
C SER A 373 -30.41 -1.10 27.57
N LEU A 374 -30.84 0.16 27.58
CA LEU A 374 -32.03 0.57 28.31
C LEU A 374 -33.23 0.20 27.47
N PHE A 375 -33.74 -1.03 27.60
CA PHE A 375 -35.16 -1.36 27.46
C PHE A 375 -35.36 -2.79 27.97
N ASN A 376 -35.76 -2.92 29.24
CA ASN A 376 -36.96 -3.65 29.65
C ASN A 376 -36.88 -4.04 31.12
N HIS A 377 -37.76 -3.45 31.93
CA HIS A 377 -38.60 -4.22 32.82
C HIS A 377 -39.81 -3.38 33.20
N HIS A 378 -40.96 -3.67 32.58
CA HIS A 378 -42.26 -3.68 33.25
C HIS A 378 -43.12 -4.76 32.59
N GLY A 379 -43.72 -5.61 33.42
CA GLY A 379 -44.97 -6.31 33.12
C GLY A 379 -44.86 -7.60 32.31
N SER A 380 -44.70 -8.72 33.02
CA SER A 380 -45.05 -10.05 32.53
C SER A 380 -46.55 -10.14 32.21
N HIS A 381 -46.92 -10.27 30.94
CA HIS A 381 -48.15 -10.96 30.56
C HIS A 381 -47.83 -11.97 29.46
N ARG A 382 -47.96 -13.26 29.82
CA ARG A 382 -47.88 -14.39 28.90
C ARG A 382 -49.03 -14.29 27.88
N LEU A 383 -48.69 -14.36 26.60
CA LEU A 383 -49.57 -14.86 25.55
C LEU A 383 -48.78 -15.81 24.63
N PRO A 384 -49.42 -16.83 24.04
CA PRO A 384 -48.78 -18.02 23.47
C PRO A 384 -48.35 -17.81 22.00
N PRO A 385 -47.54 -18.74 21.42
CA PRO A 385 -46.97 -18.55 20.09
C PRO A 385 -48.04 -18.72 18.99
N PRO A 386 -47.97 -17.95 17.89
CA PRO A 386 -48.80 -18.23 16.73
C PRO A 386 -48.14 -19.31 15.85
N ARG A 387 -48.80 -20.46 15.89
CA ARG A 387 -49.12 -21.41 14.82
C ARG A 387 -48.36 -21.28 13.49
N ILE A 388 -47.63 -22.35 13.19
CA ILE A 388 -47.33 -22.82 11.83
C ILE A 388 -48.66 -23.05 11.09
N ILE A 389 -48.81 -22.41 9.92
CA ILE A 389 -49.80 -22.79 8.90
C ILE A 389 -49.01 -23.05 7.60
N PRO A 390 -49.04 -24.28 7.06
CA PRO A 390 -48.54 -24.58 5.73
C PRO A 390 -49.66 -24.42 4.69
N LEU A 391 -49.30 -24.07 3.45
CA LEU A 391 -49.96 -24.38 2.16
C LEU A 391 -49.41 -23.38 1.12
N ALA A 392 -49.21 -23.65 -0.17
CA ALA A 392 -49.24 -24.85 -0.98
C ALA A 392 -48.50 -24.54 -2.29
N SER A 393 -48.01 -25.60 -2.93
CA SER A 393 -47.43 -25.64 -4.27
C SER A 393 -48.36 -25.12 -5.37
N SER A 394 -47.81 -24.40 -6.35
CA SER A 394 -48.37 -24.33 -7.70
C SER A 394 -47.26 -24.14 -8.76
N THR A 395 -47.01 -25.26 -9.45
CA THR A 395 -46.91 -25.42 -10.90
C THR A 395 -45.90 -24.63 -11.74
N LYS A 396 -44.96 -25.40 -12.30
CA LYS A 396 -44.13 -25.11 -13.48
C LYS A 396 -44.95 -24.52 -14.64
N LYS A 397 -44.40 -23.50 -15.31
CA LYS A 397 -44.53 -23.32 -16.76
C LYS A 397 -43.15 -23.04 -17.37
N HIS A 398 -42.70 -23.98 -18.18
CA HIS A 398 -41.69 -23.77 -19.21
C HIS A 398 -42.24 -22.79 -20.26
N ILE A 399 -41.43 -21.82 -20.67
CA ILE A 399 -41.48 -21.27 -22.03
C ILE A 399 -40.05 -21.25 -22.54
N THR A 400 -39.87 -21.95 -23.66
CA THR A 400 -38.66 -22.07 -24.47
C THR A 400 -38.71 -21.02 -25.60
N THR A 401 -37.55 -20.70 -26.17
CA THR A 401 -37.29 -19.95 -27.44
C THR A 401 -37.59 -18.44 -27.42
N SER A 402 -36.76 -17.54 -27.93
CA SER A 402 -35.87 -17.60 -29.10
C SER A 402 -34.79 -16.49 -29.07
N PHE A 403 -33.69 -16.76 -29.78
CA PHE A 403 -32.69 -15.80 -30.24
C PHE A 403 -33.33 -14.74 -31.16
N SER A 404 -33.00 -13.45 -31.00
CA SER A 404 -32.81 -12.57 -32.15
C SER A 404 -31.84 -11.43 -31.81
N LEU A 405 -30.73 -11.42 -32.54
CA LEU A 405 -29.87 -10.27 -32.77
C LEU A 405 -30.67 -9.19 -33.50
N THR A 406 -30.50 -7.93 -33.10
CA THR A 406 -30.67 -6.82 -34.03
C THR A 406 -29.65 -5.74 -33.70
N GLN A 407 -28.57 -5.73 -34.49
CA GLN A 407 -27.80 -4.53 -34.79
C GLN A 407 -28.74 -3.46 -35.35
N LYS A 408 -28.62 -2.23 -34.87
CA LYS A 408 -28.89 -1.04 -35.69
C LYS A 408 -27.82 0.02 -35.44
N SER A 409 -26.94 0.09 -36.41
CA SER A 409 -26.10 1.22 -36.77
C SER A 409 -26.93 2.49 -37.01
N LEU A 410 -26.43 3.64 -36.57
CA LEU A 410 -26.63 4.92 -37.25
C LEU A 410 -25.31 5.69 -37.24
N LYS A 411 -24.85 5.98 -38.47
CA LYS A 411 -23.69 6.78 -38.84
C LYS A 411 -24.07 8.26 -38.94
N ASN A 412 -23.05 9.10 -38.74
CA ASN A 412 -22.78 10.42 -39.35
C ASN A 412 -23.73 11.59 -39.06
N ILE A 413 -23.18 12.68 -38.52
CA ILE A 413 -23.22 14.02 -39.16
C ILE A 413 -21.85 14.69 -38.96
N SER A 414 -21.33 15.21 -40.08
CA SER A 414 -20.07 15.93 -40.27
C SER A 414 -20.20 17.44 -40.02
N ALA A 415 -19.02 18.04 -39.75
CA ALA A 415 -18.62 19.44 -39.80
C ALA A 415 -19.55 20.47 -40.50
N LEU A 416 -19.67 21.63 -39.85
CA LEU A 416 -19.85 22.93 -40.49
C LEU A 416 -18.88 23.93 -39.88
N GLU A 417 -17.93 24.43 -40.68
CA GLU A 417 -17.18 25.65 -40.41
C GLU A 417 -18.10 26.86 -40.56
N THR A 418 -17.93 27.88 -39.74
CA THR A 418 -17.98 29.30 -40.17
C THR A 418 -17.31 30.20 -39.12
N SER A 419 -16.79 31.29 -39.66
CA SER A 419 -15.86 32.30 -39.16
C SER A 419 -16.33 33.21 -38.03
N ASP A 420 -15.32 33.83 -37.40
CA ASP A 420 -15.30 35.11 -36.70
C ASP A 420 -15.72 35.18 -35.22
N GLY A 421 -14.69 35.25 -34.37
CA GLY A 421 -14.53 36.40 -33.47
C GLY A 421 -15.18 36.35 -32.09
N ALA A 422 -14.59 35.58 -31.17
CA ALA A 422 -14.61 35.90 -29.73
C ALA A 422 -13.47 35.16 -29.02
N VAL A 423 -12.47 35.90 -28.53
CA VAL A 423 -11.57 35.39 -27.49
C VAL A 423 -12.31 35.56 -26.17
N ASN A 424 -12.88 34.47 -25.67
CA ASN A 424 -13.14 34.29 -24.24
C ASN A 424 -12.26 33.14 -23.79
N VAL A 425 -11.30 33.47 -22.94
CA VAL A 425 -10.47 32.50 -22.23
C VAL A 425 -11.34 31.90 -21.14
N GLU A 426 -11.83 30.68 -21.36
CA GLU A 426 -12.23 29.79 -20.26
C GLU A 426 -10.97 29.01 -19.88
N VAL A 427 -10.45 29.34 -18.70
CA VAL A 427 -9.44 28.53 -18.02
C VAL A 427 -10.22 27.38 -17.39
N ASP A 428 -10.08 26.18 -17.94
CA ASP A 428 -10.44 24.96 -17.22
C ASP A 428 -9.40 24.79 -16.10
N ASP A 429 -9.76 25.29 -14.91
CA ASP A 429 -9.07 25.05 -13.64
C ASP A 429 -9.34 23.60 -13.21
N ASP A 430 -8.58 22.64 -13.74
CA ASP A 430 -8.63 21.21 -13.38
C ASP A 430 -7.23 20.68 -13.03
N ASP A 431 -6.42 21.48 -12.33
CA ASP A 431 -5.10 21.05 -11.82
C ASP A 431 -4.85 21.62 -10.41
N GLU A 432 -5.53 21.11 -9.38
CA GLU A 432 -5.07 21.27 -7.98
C GLU A 432 -5.65 20.23 -6.99
N GLU A 433 -5.98 19.02 -7.44
CA GLU A 433 -6.37 17.90 -6.56
C GLU A 433 -5.53 16.64 -6.86
N GLU A 434 -4.32 16.53 -6.29
CA GLU A 434 -3.67 15.22 -6.05
C GLU A 434 -2.38 15.36 -5.20
N GLU A 435 -2.51 15.44 -3.88
CA GLU A 435 -1.39 15.15 -2.97
C GLU A 435 -1.71 13.97 -2.03
N ALA A 436 -2.39 12.97 -2.59
CA ALA A 436 -2.27 11.60 -2.10
C ALA A 436 -0.86 11.10 -2.46
N CYS A 437 -0.13 10.52 -1.51
CA CYS A 437 1.19 9.95 -1.78
C CYS A 437 1.05 8.66 -2.61
N GLU A 438 0.74 8.79 -3.90
CA GLU A 438 1.02 7.76 -4.87
C GLU A 438 2.55 7.66 -5.02
N LEU A 439 3.11 6.46 -4.83
CA LEU A 439 4.52 6.23 -5.15
C LEU A 439 4.77 6.38 -6.65
N VAL A 440 3.71 6.26 -7.45
CA VAL A 440 3.73 6.24 -8.91
C VAL A 440 2.47 6.96 -9.40
N ASN A 441 2.63 8.01 -10.20
CA ASN A 441 1.54 8.64 -10.95
C ASN A 441 1.44 7.99 -12.34
N GLY A 442 0.23 7.72 -12.82
CA GLY A 442 -0.02 7.11 -14.12
C GLY A 442 -0.77 8.05 -15.07
N THR A 443 -0.18 8.37 -16.23
CA THR A 443 -0.73 9.32 -17.20
C THR A 443 -0.84 8.70 -18.59
N GLU A 444 -1.94 8.94 -19.29
CA GLU A 444 -2.07 8.62 -20.72
C GLU A 444 -1.24 9.60 -21.55
N VAL A 445 -0.49 9.10 -22.53
CA VAL A 445 0.37 9.92 -23.39
C VAL A 445 0.14 9.56 -24.84
N SER A 446 0.08 10.55 -25.72
CA SER A 446 -0.07 10.34 -27.15
C SER A 446 1.12 10.95 -27.89
N VAL A 447 1.87 10.13 -28.62
CA VAL A 447 3.05 10.55 -29.38
C VAL A 447 2.83 10.17 -30.84
N ASP A 448 2.87 11.16 -31.74
CA ASP A 448 2.58 11.00 -33.17
C ASP A 448 1.24 10.29 -33.47
N GLY A 449 0.24 10.49 -32.61
CA GLY A 449 -1.08 9.85 -32.72
C GLY A 449 -1.10 8.37 -32.32
N VAL A 450 -0.06 7.91 -31.64
CA VAL A 450 0.00 6.58 -31.01
C VAL A 450 -0.13 6.77 -29.51
N GLU A 451 -1.09 6.06 -28.92
CA GLU A 451 -1.31 6.09 -27.48
C GLU A 451 -0.24 5.30 -26.72
N GLY A 452 -0.05 5.67 -25.48
CA GLY A 452 0.86 5.05 -24.54
C GLY A 452 0.48 5.48 -23.14
N TYR A 453 1.24 5.02 -22.16
CA TYR A 453 0.95 5.39 -20.78
C TYR A 453 2.19 5.33 -19.94
N LEU A 454 2.42 6.45 -19.28
CA LEU A 454 3.59 6.74 -18.49
C LEU A 454 3.27 6.51 -17.01
N LEU A 455 4.10 5.73 -16.34
CA LEU A 455 4.10 5.58 -14.89
C LEU A 455 5.32 6.29 -14.34
N THR A 456 5.13 7.43 -13.71
CA THR A 456 6.18 8.27 -13.16
C THR A 456 6.33 7.98 -11.68
N ALA A 457 7.52 7.54 -11.25
CA ALA A 457 7.81 7.42 -9.83
C ALA A 457 7.81 8.83 -9.20
N VAL A 458 7.14 9.00 -8.06
CA VAL A 458 7.00 10.32 -7.43
C VAL A 458 8.09 10.51 -6.38
N LYS A 459 7.93 9.86 -5.21
CA LYS A 459 8.80 10.10 -4.04
C LYS A 459 10.13 9.34 -4.08
N ASN A 460 10.19 8.24 -4.81
CA ASN A 460 11.35 7.36 -4.91
C ASN A 460 11.95 7.38 -6.32
N ASN A 461 11.66 8.42 -7.11
CA ASN A 461 12.18 8.56 -8.46
C ASN A 461 13.70 8.53 -8.45
N ASN A 462 14.28 7.56 -9.15
CA ASN A 462 15.72 7.37 -9.28
C ASN A 462 16.29 8.12 -10.50
N GLY A 463 15.45 8.88 -11.21
CA GLY A 463 15.86 9.66 -12.37
C GLY A 463 16.19 8.82 -13.60
N THR A 464 15.67 7.59 -13.71
CA THR A 464 15.88 6.72 -14.88
C THR A 464 14.57 6.31 -15.55
N GLY A 465 14.62 6.23 -16.88
CA GLY A 465 13.49 5.92 -17.74
C GLY A 465 13.53 4.49 -18.28
N LEU A 466 12.36 3.86 -18.39
CA LEU A 466 12.19 2.52 -18.95
C LEU A 466 11.10 2.50 -20.01
N LEU A 467 11.44 2.03 -21.21
CA LEU A 467 10.46 1.70 -22.24
C LEU A 467 10.05 0.23 -22.09
N LEU A 468 8.77 -0.03 -21.77
CA LEU A 468 8.24 -1.38 -21.57
C LEU A 468 7.34 -1.77 -22.75
N LEU A 469 7.80 -2.72 -23.55
CA LEU A 469 7.10 -3.26 -24.72
C LEU A 469 6.16 -4.39 -24.30
N SER A 470 4.86 -4.18 -24.46
CA SER A 470 3.83 -5.13 -24.02
C SER A 470 3.91 -6.48 -24.76
N ASP A 471 3.31 -7.51 -24.16
CA ASP A 471 2.94 -8.71 -24.92
C ASP A 471 1.79 -8.42 -25.90
N VAL A 472 1.29 -9.46 -26.57
CA VAL A 472 0.23 -9.35 -27.58
C VAL A 472 -1.09 -8.79 -27.03
N PHE A 473 -1.31 -8.77 -25.72
CA PHE A 473 -2.55 -8.27 -25.11
C PHE A 473 -2.56 -6.74 -24.98
N GLY A 474 -1.44 -6.07 -25.29
CA GLY A 474 -1.35 -4.63 -25.39
C GLY A 474 -1.04 -3.90 -24.08
N PHE A 475 -0.86 -2.59 -24.18
CA PHE A 475 -0.44 -1.73 -23.08
C PHE A 475 -1.49 -1.58 -21.97
N GLN A 476 -2.77 -1.73 -22.31
CA GLN A 476 -3.90 -1.67 -21.36
C GLN A 476 -4.13 -2.98 -20.61
N ASP A 477 -3.47 -4.08 -20.98
CA ASP A 477 -3.66 -5.34 -20.27
C ASP A 477 -3.21 -5.22 -18.81
N SER A 478 -4.03 -5.76 -17.90
CA SER A 478 -3.81 -5.61 -16.46
C SER A 478 -2.49 -6.20 -15.99
N ALA A 479 -2.00 -7.30 -16.56
CA ALA A 479 -0.72 -7.87 -16.15
C ALA A 479 0.46 -7.01 -16.61
N THR A 480 0.38 -6.44 -17.81
CA THR A 480 1.35 -5.46 -18.32
C THR A 480 1.37 -4.21 -17.43
N ARG A 481 0.18 -3.68 -17.10
CA ARG A 481 -0.01 -2.52 -16.22
C ARG A 481 0.52 -2.76 -14.81
N ASP A 482 0.15 -3.88 -14.20
CA ASP A 482 0.56 -4.25 -12.85
C ASP A 482 2.08 -4.42 -12.78
N PHE A 483 2.70 -5.03 -13.79
CA PHE A 483 4.15 -5.16 -13.85
C PHE A 483 4.83 -3.80 -14.01
N ALA A 484 4.35 -2.95 -14.91
CA ALA A 484 4.89 -1.60 -15.12
C ALA A 484 4.78 -0.76 -13.84
N TYR A 485 3.64 -0.82 -13.14
CA TYR A 485 3.44 -0.18 -11.84
C TYR A 485 4.41 -0.72 -10.79
N ARG A 486 4.63 -2.03 -10.73
CA ARG A 486 5.59 -2.64 -9.80
C ARG A 486 7.03 -2.19 -10.07
N VAL A 487 7.41 -2.03 -11.33
CA VAL A 487 8.71 -1.47 -11.71
C VAL A 487 8.81 0.00 -11.30
N ALA A 488 7.78 0.80 -11.55
CA ALA A 488 7.74 2.21 -11.15
C ALA A 488 7.77 2.38 -9.61
N CYS A 489 7.16 1.47 -8.85
CA CYS A 489 7.28 1.41 -7.39
C CYS A 489 8.73 1.17 -6.90
N ASN A 490 9.65 0.78 -7.78
CA ASN A 490 11.09 0.68 -7.49
C ASN A 490 11.89 1.90 -7.99
N GLY A 491 11.20 3.00 -8.35
CA GLY A 491 11.79 4.30 -8.62
C GLY A 491 11.96 4.68 -10.08
N TYR A 492 11.61 3.79 -11.01
CA TYR A 492 11.77 4.03 -12.45
C TYR A 492 10.56 4.76 -13.06
N ASN A 493 10.79 5.55 -14.11
CA ASN A 493 9.71 6.12 -14.92
C ASN A 493 9.43 5.19 -16.11
N VAL A 494 8.29 4.52 -16.13
CA VAL A 494 8.00 3.42 -17.06
C VAL A 494 6.97 3.84 -18.09
N LEU A 495 7.35 3.89 -19.37
CA LEU A 495 6.44 4.15 -20.48
C LEU A 495 6.04 2.84 -21.17
N VAL A 496 4.74 2.62 -21.33
CA VAL A 496 4.17 1.48 -22.05
C VAL A 496 3.44 1.97 -23.31
N PRO A 497 4.03 1.87 -24.51
CA PRO A 497 3.40 2.31 -25.75
C PRO A 497 2.38 1.30 -26.29
N ASP A 498 1.37 1.79 -27.02
CA ASP A 498 0.42 0.95 -27.76
C ASP A 498 1.03 0.44 -29.07
N LEU A 499 1.70 -0.71 -28.99
CA LEU A 499 2.33 -1.37 -30.14
C LEU A 499 1.33 -1.77 -31.24
N PHE A 500 0.03 -1.82 -30.93
CA PHE A 500 -1.01 -2.36 -31.79
C PHE A 500 -2.01 -1.30 -32.27
N ARG A 501 -1.88 -0.04 -31.85
CA ARG A 501 -2.73 1.10 -32.24
C ARG A 501 -4.23 0.77 -32.10
N GLY A 502 -4.62 0.31 -30.92
CA GLY A 502 -5.99 -0.03 -30.56
C GLY A 502 -6.45 -1.43 -30.97
N ASP A 503 -5.60 -2.23 -31.60
CA ASP A 503 -5.93 -3.61 -32.01
C ASP A 503 -5.08 -4.70 -31.30
N PRO A 504 -5.04 -4.76 -29.96
CA PRO A 504 -4.34 -5.85 -29.28
C PRO A 504 -5.02 -7.20 -29.51
N TRP A 505 -4.26 -8.28 -29.39
CA TRP A 505 -4.79 -9.64 -29.46
C TRP A 505 -5.72 -9.91 -28.28
N SER A 506 -6.89 -10.49 -28.56
CA SER A 506 -7.84 -10.90 -27.52
C SER A 506 -7.91 -12.42 -27.43
N LYS A 507 -7.98 -12.95 -26.21
CA LYS A 507 -8.14 -14.39 -25.95
C LYS A 507 -9.41 -14.99 -26.58
N ASN A 508 -10.38 -14.14 -26.93
CA ASN A 508 -11.62 -14.54 -27.58
C ASN A 508 -11.50 -14.67 -29.11
N ARG A 509 -10.38 -14.24 -29.72
CA ARG A 509 -10.14 -14.39 -31.16
C ARG A 509 -9.76 -15.83 -31.50
N PRO A 510 -10.26 -16.40 -32.61
CA PRO A 510 -9.82 -17.71 -33.07
C PRO A 510 -8.31 -17.76 -33.27
N LYS A 511 -7.64 -18.78 -32.73
CA LYS A 511 -6.18 -18.95 -32.90
C LYS A 511 -5.75 -19.01 -34.37
N SER A 512 -6.63 -19.45 -35.27
CA SER A 512 -6.38 -19.46 -36.72
C SER A 512 -6.14 -18.07 -37.31
N GLU A 513 -6.66 -17.01 -36.68
CA GLU A 513 -6.51 -15.61 -37.13
C GLU A 513 -5.21 -14.96 -36.61
N TYR A 514 -4.46 -15.65 -35.73
CA TYR A 514 -3.30 -15.05 -35.05
C TYR A 514 -2.22 -14.59 -36.02
N GLU A 515 -1.91 -15.40 -37.04
CA GLU A 515 -0.90 -15.04 -38.03
C GLU A 515 -1.37 -13.92 -38.97
N ASP A 516 -2.68 -13.80 -39.21
CA ASP A 516 -3.25 -12.73 -40.02
C ASP A 516 -3.21 -11.40 -39.26
N TRP A 517 -3.68 -11.40 -38.00
CA TRP A 517 -3.58 -10.27 -37.09
C TRP A 517 -2.13 -9.80 -36.92
N ARG A 518 -1.21 -10.73 -36.63
CA ARG A 518 0.21 -10.42 -36.47
C ARG A 518 0.81 -9.81 -37.73
N ARG A 519 0.43 -10.30 -38.93
CA ARG A 519 0.87 -9.72 -40.21
C ARG A 519 0.31 -8.31 -40.45
N GLY A 520 -0.86 -8.01 -39.90
CA GLY A 520 -1.42 -6.66 -39.87
C GLY A 520 -0.57 -5.66 -39.08
N HIS A 521 0.31 -6.16 -38.21
CA HIS A 521 1.21 -5.35 -37.40
C HIS A 521 2.64 -5.31 -37.95
N ASP A 522 2.88 -4.46 -38.95
CA ASP A 522 4.20 -4.30 -39.59
C ASP A 522 5.31 -3.96 -38.55
N PRO A 523 6.38 -4.77 -38.46
CA PRO A 523 7.54 -4.50 -37.63
C PRO A 523 8.22 -3.15 -37.89
N LYS A 524 8.23 -2.66 -39.14
CA LYS A 524 8.82 -1.35 -39.46
C LYS A 524 8.05 -0.21 -38.79
N ARG A 525 6.73 -0.29 -38.80
CA ARG A 525 5.85 0.68 -38.14
C ARG A 525 5.99 0.60 -36.62
N ILE A 526 6.07 -0.60 -36.03
CA ILE A 526 6.35 -0.74 -34.59
C ILE A 526 7.68 -0.08 -34.22
N ARG A 527 8.72 -0.31 -35.02
CA ARG A 527 10.04 0.30 -34.81
C ARG A 527 9.99 1.83 -34.87
N GLN A 528 9.25 2.39 -35.82
CA GLN A 528 9.01 3.83 -35.92
C GLN A 528 8.30 4.35 -34.67
N ASP A 529 7.20 3.72 -34.27
CA ASP A 529 6.42 4.10 -33.08
C ASP A 529 7.30 4.06 -31.81
N THR A 530 8.06 2.98 -31.60
CA THR A 530 8.99 2.88 -30.45
C THR A 530 10.10 3.93 -30.51
N THR A 531 10.57 4.30 -31.71
CA THR A 531 11.59 5.34 -31.88
C THR A 531 11.02 6.71 -31.53
N SER A 532 9.79 7.03 -31.96
CA SER A 532 9.10 8.28 -31.60
C SER A 532 8.91 8.39 -30.09
N PHE A 533 8.42 7.33 -29.44
CA PHE A 533 8.30 7.30 -27.98
C PHE A 533 9.64 7.43 -27.26
N THR A 534 10.70 6.78 -27.77
CA THR A 534 12.04 6.90 -27.18
C THR A 534 12.55 8.33 -27.24
N LYS A 535 12.41 9.00 -28.40
CA LYS A 535 12.81 10.41 -28.55
C LYS A 535 12.01 11.32 -27.63
N TRP A 536 10.70 11.14 -27.59
CA TRP A 536 9.81 11.86 -26.68
C TRP A 536 10.24 11.67 -25.22
N MET A 537 10.49 10.43 -24.77
CA MET A 537 10.99 10.16 -23.41
C MET A 537 12.30 10.90 -23.12
N VAL A 538 13.27 10.88 -24.04
CA VAL A 538 14.55 11.56 -23.84
C VAL A 538 14.37 13.07 -23.76
N GLU A 539 13.48 13.65 -24.57
CA GLU A 539 13.19 15.09 -24.58
C GLU A 539 12.47 15.52 -23.30
N GLU A 540 11.40 14.81 -22.91
CA GLU A 540 10.64 15.07 -21.68
C GLU A 540 11.49 14.88 -20.42
N PHE A 541 12.22 13.77 -20.34
CA PHE A 541 13.07 13.50 -19.19
C PHE A 541 14.25 14.47 -19.10
N ALA A 542 14.81 14.90 -20.23
CA ALA A 542 15.80 15.97 -20.23
C ALA A 542 15.23 17.30 -19.72
N ALA A 543 14.00 17.64 -20.11
CA ALA A 543 13.31 18.84 -19.62
C ALA A 543 13.05 18.78 -18.11
N ALA A 544 12.76 17.59 -17.58
CA ALA A 544 12.56 17.32 -16.16
C ALA A 544 13.87 17.16 -15.34
N GLY A 545 15.06 17.30 -15.95
CA GLY A 545 16.34 17.11 -15.26
C GLY A 545 16.68 15.65 -14.92
N ILE A 546 16.03 14.70 -15.60
CA ILE A 546 16.18 13.24 -15.46
C ILE A 546 17.28 12.74 -16.43
N SER A 547 17.87 11.58 -16.14
CA SER A 547 18.88 10.97 -17.00
C SER A 547 18.36 10.76 -18.43
N LYS A 548 19.18 11.09 -19.42
CA LYS A 548 18.93 10.78 -20.85
C LYS A 548 19.10 9.29 -21.19
N LYS A 549 19.70 8.52 -20.27
CA LYS A 549 19.93 7.09 -20.47
C LYS A 549 18.72 6.29 -20.02
N LEU A 550 18.19 5.51 -20.93
CA LEU A 550 17.01 4.68 -20.77
C LEU A 550 17.37 3.20 -20.66
N GLY A 551 16.50 2.40 -20.05
CA GLY A 551 16.45 0.97 -20.29
C GLY A 551 15.26 0.62 -21.18
N VAL A 552 15.33 -0.53 -21.84
CA VAL A 552 14.17 -1.11 -22.55
C VAL A 552 13.91 -2.51 -22.03
N MET A 553 12.64 -2.86 -21.87
CA MET A 553 12.24 -4.21 -21.52
C MET A 553 10.98 -4.63 -22.25
N GLY A 554 10.73 -5.94 -22.33
CA GLY A 554 9.49 -6.41 -22.94
C GLY A 554 9.17 -7.87 -22.69
N PHE A 555 7.90 -8.22 -22.93
CA PHE A 555 7.35 -9.55 -22.72
C PHE A 555 6.90 -10.19 -24.03
N CYS A 556 7.15 -11.49 -24.23
CA CYS A 556 6.59 -12.24 -25.37
C CYS A 556 6.90 -11.57 -26.73
N PHE A 557 5.90 -10.94 -27.35
CA PHE A 557 6.03 -10.15 -28.56
C PHE A 557 6.97 -8.95 -28.34
N GLY A 558 6.70 -8.13 -27.33
CA GLY A 558 7.56 -7.00 -26.96
C GLY A 558 8.96 -7.44 -26.53
N GLY A 559 9.08 -8.60 -25.85
CA GLY A 559 10.38 -9.19 -25.51
C GLY A 559 11.20 -9.53 -26.75
N GLY A 560 10.53 -9.94 -27.82
CA GLY A 560 11.12 -10.16 -29.14
C GLY A 560 11.48 -8.89 -29.92
N ARG A 561 11.02 -7.72 -29.48
CA ARG A 561 11.34 -6.40 -30.08
C ARG A 561 12.44 -5.66 -29.34
N VAL A 562 12.83 -6.10 -28.13
CA VAL A 562 13.93 -5.48 -27.35
C VAL A 562 15.22 -5.41 -28.17
N VAL A 563 15.60 -6.53 -28.82
CA VAL A 563 16.81 -6.59 -29.66
C VAL A 563 16.70 -5.66 -30.87
N ASP A 564 15.53 -5.60 -31.51
CA ASP A 564 15.28 -4.70 -32.65
C ASP A 564 15.45 -3.23 -32.26
N VAL A 565 14.89 -2.83 -31.11
CA VAL A 565 14.97 -1.45 -30.60
C VAL A 565 16.43 -1.09 -30.33
N LEU A 566 17.15 -1.96 -29.60
CA LEU A 566 18.55 -1.73 -29.24
C LEU A 566 19.49 -1.70 -30.45
N ALA A 567 19.30 -2.60 -31.41
CA ALA A 567 20.11 -2.64 -32.64
C ALA A 567 19.97 -1.36 -33.49
N THR A 568 18.86 -0.64 -33.33
CA THR A 568 18.57 0.59 -34.09
C THR A 568 18.80 1.88 -33.31
N ASP A 569 19.34 1.77 -32.09
CA ASP A 569 19.62 2.93 -31.26
C ASP A 569 20.90 3.64 -31.72
N GLU A 570 20.77 4.42 -32.79
CA GLU A 570 21.88 5.20 -33.36
C GLU A 570 22.40 6.29 -32.41
N ASN A 571 21.53 6.81 -31.54
CA ASN A 571 21.86 7.91 -30.63
C ASN A 571 22.41 7.43 -29.28
N GLY A 572 22.38 6.12 -29.00
CA GLY A 572 22.84 5.55 -27.74
C GLY A 572 21.99 6.00 -26.54
N TYR A 573 20.67 6.10 -26.74
CA TYR A 573 19.73 6.43 -25.68
C TYR A 573 19.58 5.31 -24.66
N PHE A 574 19.70 4.05 -25.07
CA PHE A 574 19.59 2.92 -24.16
C PHE A 574 20.94 2.54 -23.56
N SER A 575 20.93 2.10 -22.30
CA SER A 575 22.12 1.55 -21.61
C SER A 575 22.01 0.07 -21.29
N THR A 576 20.81 -0.52 -21.38
CA THR A 576 20.58 -1.96 -21.20
C THR A 576 19.21 -2.42 -21.72
N GLY A 577 19.07 -3.73 -21.93
CA GLY A 577 17.82 -4.40 -22.28
C GLY A 577 17.42 -5.54 -21.34
N VAL A 578 16.11 -5.78 -21.20
CA VAL A 578 15.57 -7.00 -20.54
C VAL A 578 14.49 -7.65 -21.40
N SER A 579 14.74 -8.87 -21.88
CA SER A 579 13.81 -9.64 -22.70
C SER A 579 13.24 -10.83 -21.93
N PHE A 580 11.94 -10.81 -21.67
CA PHE A 580 11.22 -11.91 -21.05
C PHE A 580 10.55 -12.78 -22.12
N TYR A 581 11.02 -14.03 -22.24
CA TYR A 581 10.54 -15.06 -23.18
C TYR A 581 10.23 -14.47 -24.56
N GLY A 582 11.20 -13.72 -25.09
CA GLY A 582 11.08 -12.98 -26.33
C GLY A 582 10.82 -13.92 -27.52
N THR A 583 9.75 -13.66 -28.26
CA THR A 583 9.37 -14.49 -29.41
C THR A 583 9.88 -13.89 -30.71
N ARG A 584 10.31 -14.74 -31.66
CA ARG A 584 10.71 -14.32 -33.03
C ARG A 584 11.77 -13.20 -33.06
N ILE A 585 12.78 -13.29 -32.18
CA ILE A 585 13.94 -12.39 -32.19
C ILE A 585 14.69 -12.56 -33.52
N ASP A 586 14.97 -11.44 -34.19
CA ASP A 586 15.81 -11.44 -35.38
C ASP A 586 17.28 -11.50 -34.96
N SER A 587 17.89 -12.69 -35.05
CA SER A 587 19.29 -12.87 -34.67
C SER A 587 20.29 -12.26 -35.67
N THR A 588 19.83 -11.73 -36.81
CA THR A 588 20.70 -11.08 -37.79
C THR A 588 21.12 -9.67 -37.36
N VAL A 589 20.28 -8.99 -36.56
CA VAL A 589 20.56 -7.64 -36.04
C VAL A 589 21.22 -7.67 -34.65
N ALA A 590 21.40 -8.84 -34.06
CA ALA A 590 21.98 -8.99 -32.72
C ALA A 590 23.40 -8.41 -32.61
N GLY A 591 24.20 -8.49 -33.68
CA GLY A 591 25.55 -7.90 -33.70
C GLY A 591 25.60 -6.38 -33.76
N ASP A 592 24.47 -5.71 -33.99
CA ASP A 592 24.37 -4.25 -34.00
C ASP A 592 23.99 -3.67 -32.62
N VAL A 593 23.66 -4.53 -31.64
CA VAL A 593 23.35 -4.14 -30.26
C VAL A 593 24.65 -3.79 -29.52
N LYS A 594 24.67 -2.61 -28.89
CA LYS A 594 25.87 -2.03 -28.23
C LYS A 594 25.74 -1.93 -26.71
N VAL A 595 24.80 -2.67 -26.12
CA VAL A 595 24.52 -2.65 -24.69
C VAL A 595 24.17 -4.05 -24.19
N PRO A 596 24.44 -4.35 -22.90
CA PRO A 596 24.14 -5.66 -22.34
C PRO A 596 22.63 -5.91 -22.27
N VAL A 597 22.23 -7.15 -22.60
CA VAL A 597 20.84 -7.60 -22.56
C VAL A 597 20.68 -8.81 -21.63
N LEU A 598 19.71 -8.74 -20.73
CA LEU A 598 19.28 -9.88 -19.90
C LEU A 598 18.10 -10.59 -20.57
N PHE A 599 18.28 -11.86 -20.90
CA PHE A 599 17.23 -12.74 -21.40
C PHE A 599 16.74 -13.66 -20.28
N ILE A 600 15.44 -13.69 -20.05
CA ILE A 600 14.80 -14.58 -19.07
C ILE A 600 13.80 -15.47 -19.80
N ALA A 601 13.99 -16.78 -19.72
CA ALA A 601 13.12 -17.76 -20.38
C ALA A 601 12.87 -18.99 -19.51
N GLY A 602 11.80 -19.72 -19.83
CA GLY A 602 11.55 -21.06 -19.29
C GLY A 602 12.00 -22.13 -20.28
N ASP A 603 12.51 -23.26 -19.79
CA ASP A 603 12.96 -24.38 -20.65
C ASP A 603 11.81 -25.18 -21.30
N ARG A 604 10.56 -24.98 -20.84
CA ARG A 604 9.35 -25.60 -21.39
C ARG A 604 8.49 -24.63 -22.19
N ASP A 605 9.05 -23.49 -22.59
CA ASP A 605 8.35 -22.51 -23.42
C ASP A 605 8.41 -22.91 -24.91
N PRO A 606 7.28 -23.31 -25.54
CA PRO A 606 7.26 -23.69 -26.94
C PRO A 606 7.36 -22.50 -27.91
N LEU A 607 7.25 -21.26 -27.41
CA LEU A 607 7.30 -20.04 -28.21
C LEU A 607 8.68 -19.36 -28.18
N CYS A 608 9.52 -19.72 -27.21
CA CYS A 608 10.83 -19.14 -26.98
C CYS A 608 11.87 -20.24 -26.75
N GLU A 609 12.54 -20.66 -27.82
CA GLU A 609 13.59 -21.68 -27.72
C GLU A 609 14.86 -21.10 -27.08
N VAL A 610 15.26 -21.65 -25.94
CA VAL A 610 16.47 -21.25 -25.18
C VAL A 610 17.72 -21.22 -26.06
N LYS A 611 17.87 -22.19 -26.97
CA LYS A 611 19.02 -22.25 -27.88
C LYS A 611 19.12 -20.99 -28.75
N GLY A 612 17.99 -20.51 -29.27
CA GLY A 612 17.97 -19.28 -30.06
C GLY A 612 18.34 -18.05 -29.23
N LEU A 613 18.00 -18.02 -27.94
CA LEU A 613 18.43 -16.94 -27.03
C LEU A 613 19.94 -16.96 -26.78
N CYS A 614 20.54 -18.13 -26.57
CA CYS A 614 21.98 -18.26 -26.41
C CYS A 614 22.73 -17.83 -27.68
N GLU A 615 22.23 -18.17 -28.87
CA GLU A 615 22.81 -17.70 -30.14
C GLU A 615 22.74 -16.16 -30.28
N VAL A 616 21.67 -15.54 -29.79
CA VAL A 616 21.54 -14.08 -29.76
C VAL A 616 22.47 -13.45 -28.72
N GLU A 617 22.53 -14.02 -27.52
CA GLU A 617 23.46 -13.60 -26.44
C GLU A 617 24.91 -13.62 -26.91
N GLU A 618 25.35 -14.70 -27.57
CA GLU A 618 26.70 -14.83 -28.11
C GLU A 618 27.01 -13.77 -29.18
N LYS A 619 26.02 -13.41 -30.01
CA LYS A 619 26.19 -12.39 -31.05
C LYS A 619 26.23 -10.97 -30.50
N ILE A 620 25.44 -10.67 -29.46
CA ILE A 620 25.47 -9.36 -28.80
C ILE A 620 26.78 -9.21 -28.04
N GLY A 621 27.15 -10.22 -27.24
CA GLY A 621 28.28 -10.12 -26.33
C GLY A 621 28.06 -9.08 -25.24
N GLU A 622 29.13 -8.36 -24.88
CA GLU A 622 29.10 -7.19 -23.97
C GLU A 622 28.55 -7.44 -22.55
N GLY A 623 28.63 -8.68 -22.06
CA GLY A 623 28.14 -9.02 -20.73
C GLY A 623 26.65 -9.33 -20.67
N SER A 624 25.99 -9.49 -21.83
CA SER A 624 24.64 -10.05 -21.94
C SER A 624 24.55 -11.42 -21.26
N LYS A 625 23.35 -11.77 -20.77
CA LYS A 625 23.13 -12.99 -20.00
C LYS A 625 21.81 -13.66 -20.34
N VAL A 626 21.83 -14.97 -20.56
CA VAL A 626 20.61 -15.80 -20.58
C VAL A 626 20.41 -16.49 -19.22
N VAL A 627 19.22 -16.34 -18.64
CA VAL A 627 18.79 -17.04 -17.43
C VAL A 627 17.57 -17.90 -17.76
N VAL A 628 17.71 -19.20 -17.48
CA VAL A 628 16.71 -20.21 -17.79
C VAL A 628 16.12 -20.75 -16.49
N TYR A 629 14.80 -20.73 -16.40
CA TYR A 629 14.06 -21.30 -15.28
C TYR A 629 13.51 -22.68 -15.65
N GLU A 630 13.98 -23.69 -14.92
CA GLU A 630 13.61 -25.09 -15.16
C GLU A 630 12.12 -25.34 -14.87
N GLY A 631 11.44 -26.02 -15.78
CA GLY A 631 10.03 -26.35 -15.68
C GLY A 631 9.06 -25.20 -15.90
N ARG A 632 9.53 -24.01 -16.33
CA ARG A 632 8.69 -22.84 -16.58
C ARG A 632 8.25 -22.75 -18.05
N GLY A 633 7.02 -22.31 -18.25
CA GLY A 633 6.42 -22.08 -19.57
C GLY A 633 6.38 -20.59 -19.94
N HIS A 634 5.71 -20.28 -21.06
CA HIS A 634 5.58 -18.92 -21.56
C HIS A 634 4.80 -18.01 -20.59
N GLY A 635 5.25 -16.78 -20.39
CA GLY A 635 4.50 -15.79 -19.59
C GLY A 635 4.63 -15.91 -18.07
N PHE A 636 5.41 -16.87 -17.55
CA PHE A 636 5.43 -17.19 -16.11
C PHE A 636 5.78 -16.00 -15.20
N VAL A 637 6.51 -15.00 -15.70
CA VAL A 637 6.99 -13.86 -14.89
C VAL A 637 5.88 -12.83 -14.58
N HIS A 638 5.10 -12.39 -15.58
CA HIS A 638 4.03 -11.40 -15.35
C HIS A 638 2.64 -12.03 -15.35
N ARG A 639 2.54 -13.32 -15.66
CA ARG A 639 1.31 -14.12 -15.62
C ARG A 639 1.56 -15.50 -15.01
N PRO A 640 2.03 -15.59 -13.75
CA PRO A 640 2.25 -16.89 -13.11
C PRO A 640 0.92 -17.66 -12.98
N GLU A 641 0.93 -18.95 -13.33
CA GLU A 641 -0.26 -19.82 -13.26
C GLU A 641 -0.17 -20.84 -12.12
N THR A 642 1.04 -21.11 -11.62
CA THR A 642 1.32 -22.05 -10.54
C THR A 642 2.13 -21.40 -9.40
N PRO A 643 2.08 -21.94 -8.16
CA PRO A 643 2.91 -21.44 -7.06
C PRO A 643 4.41 -21.51 -7.35
N GLU A 644 4.84 -22.49 -8.15
CA GLU A 644 6.22 -22.59 -8.61
C GLU A 644 6.55 -21.50 -9.65
N ASP A 645 5.59 -21.07 -10.47
CA ASP A 645 5.76 -19.88 -11.32
C ASP A 645 5.82 -18.61 -10.46
N ASP A 646 5.00 -18.46 -9.41
CA ASP A 646 5.02 -17.29 -8.52
C ASP A 646 6.41 -17.08 -7.91
N ARG A 647 7.01 -18.14 -7.35
CA ARG A 647 8.34 -18.05 -6.73
C ARG A 647 9.40 -17.65 -7.76
N ASP A 648 9.38 -18.28 -8.92
CA ASP A 648 10.37 -18.05 -9.97
C ASP A 648 10.15 -16.68 -10.65
N ALA A 649 8.91 -16.19 -10.71
CA ALA A 649 8.57 -14.84 -11.15
C ALA A 649 9.12 -13.77 -10.20
N GLU A 650 9.04 -14.00 -8.88
CA GLU A 650 9.65 -13.12 -7.88
C GLU A 650 11.18 -13.10 -7.99
N GLU A 651 11.80 -14.26 -8.20
CA GLU A 651 13.24 -14.37 -8.44
C GLU A 651 13.64 -13.65 -9.74
N ALA A 652 12.90 -13.84 -10.83
CA ALA A 652 13.10 -13.18 -12.11
C ALA A 652 12.93 -11.66 -11.99
N PHE A 653 11.95 -11.20 -11.21
CA PHE A 653 11.76 -9.78 -10.92
C PHE A 653 12.95 -9.20 -10.14
N ALA A 654 13.43 -9.89 -9.10
CA ALA A 654 14.58 -9.46 -8.32
C ALA A 654 15.86 -9.41 -9.17
N LEU A 655 16.06 -10.40 -10.04
CA LEU A 655 17.16 -10.45 -10.99
C LEU A 655 17.10 -9.26 -11.97
N MET A 656 15.94 -9.02 -12.60
CA MET A 656 15.73 -7.88 -13.48
C MET A 656 15.98 -6.56 -12.76
N ARG A 657 15.48 -6.39 -11.54
CA ARG A 657 15.69 -5.16 -10.77
C ARG A 657 17.17 -4.91 -10.49
N ASN A 658 17.91 -5.94 -10.10
CA ASN A 658 19.34 -5.83 -9.83
C ASN A 658 20.13 -5.51 -11.13
N TRP A 659 19.70 -6.10 -12.25
CA TRP A 659 20.27 -5.83 -13.57
C TRP A 659 20.06 -4.38 -14.00
N LEU A 660 18.81 -3.88 -13.92
CA LEU A 660 18.49 -2.49 -14.23
C LEU A 660 19.26 -1.52 -13.32
N HIS A 661 19.33 -1.82 -12.02
CA HIS A 661 20.10 -1.01 -11.08
C HIS A 661 21.57 -0.93 -11.50
N HIS A 662 22.21 -2.06 -11.81
CA HIS A 662 23.62 -2.09 -12.19
C HIS A 662 23.96 -1.31 -13.48
N HIS A 663 23.02 -1.25 -14.44
CA HIS A 663 23.29 -0.65 -15.75
C HIS A 663 22.71 0.75 -15.93
N LEU A 664 21.79 1.20 -15.07
CA LEU A 664 21.13 2.50 -15.17
C LEU A 664 21.47 3.45 -14.02
N ILE A 665 21.90 2.94 -12.87
CA ILE A 665 22.17 3.70 -11.63
C ILE A 665 23.61 3.45 -11.21
#